data_AF-A0A434ZTG4-F1
#
_entry.id   AF-A0A434ZTG4-F1
#
_cell.length_a   1.000
_cell.length_b   1.000
_cell.length_c   1.000
_cell.angle_alpha   90.00
_cell.angle_beta   90.00
_cell.angle_gamma   90.00
#
_symmetry.space_group_name_H-M   'P 1'
#
loop_
_entity.id
_entity.type
_entity.pdbx_description
1 polymer ?
#
loop_
_entity_poly.entity_id
_entity_poly.type
_entity_poly.pdbx_seq_one_letter_code
_entity_poly.pdbx_strand_id
1 'polypeptide(L)'
;MDPREETDSCSPWKAAVSAQSYRSNALRGCRGMTFRYRNANFRNSCSASALSAAIGYVTKSKKEKRQGKRREYETRAVHFEALEPRLLLSADFMPVHGSIDVPGETDQFTFNISEDTRIYFDALTSDGQLAWSLTGPHGSEVSGIAFSNSDGPSGSATSALDLVAGDYTLSVTGAADATGSYSFRLLDVATATPIASGTPVSGTLPTGTETALYRFDAQAGEKFFFDQQSNSGGTAYWRLIDPFDRTVWSNWFQNGDVDVQALAFTGSYTLAIEGYVSNASPVDFSFAVQKVEDTTAALTVGATVDGAIAHAGQQNRYTFDLAGAARLCFDSLTNDPNLSWRLIGPRGEVNSTPFSFSNSDGPSGTPLLDLVAGSYTLIVDGYLDATGPYSFRLLDLSAATPITLGDPVSGTLPSGNETALYRFDAAAGDQILLNRQALSAGSPYWRLIDPYGGQVYANYFTDSSTLTLPLTGIYTLLMEGQIGENGALQYTFNVTSEGHVDLPTPTGTALVLGATTTGAIDTAGEEDNYVFDITQPTQFLFDALTNSSLTWSLIGPQGEVVPARAFTNSDSANVGSDPVITLKIPGTYQLRVQGSGSTGSYSFRLLDLAAATPIASGTPVSGTLPTGTETALYRFDAQAGEKFFFDQQSNSGGNVYWRLIDPFGRQVWVNGFGDQDVQALAFTGSYTLAIEGYVSNASPVGLSFAVQKVEDTTAALTVGTTVDGTIAHAGQQNRYTFDLAGAARLYFDSLTNDPNLSWQLIGPHGEEVSSRYFTSSDAINFSGDPLDLSAGSYTLIVDGSGDATGSYSFRLLDLAAATPIASGTPVSGTLPTGTETALYRFDAQAGEKFFFDQQSNSGGNVYWRLIDPFGRQVWVNGFGDQDVQALAFTGSYTLAIEGYVYNTAPASFGFAVQKVTDTTAALAVGTTVDRAIAHAGQQNRYTFDLANAARLYFDSLTNDPNLSWQLIGPRGEVNSTPVGFSNSDGLSGTPLLNLVAGSYTLIVDGSLDATGSYSFRLLDVATATPIASGTPVSGTLPTGTETALYRFDAPAGE
;
A
#
# COMPACT_ATOMS: atom_id res chain seq x y z
N MET A 1 -14.33 -34.49 -37.99
CA MET A 1 -13.92 -33.46 -38.98
C MET A 1 -13.76 -32.17 -38.19
N ASP A 2 -12.57 -31.58 -38.22
CA ASP A 2 -12.06 -30.40 -37.48
C ASP A 2 -12.98 -29.14 -37.54
N PRO A 3 -12.74 -28.05 -36.76
CA PRO A 3 -11.61 -27.69 -35.86
C PRO A 3 -12.06 -27.29 -34.41
N ARG A 4 -11.27 -27.32 -33.31
CA ARG A 4 -10.00 -26.70 -32.87
C ARG A 4 -10.02 -25.17 -32.74
N GLU A 5 -10.25 -24.70 -31.51
CA GLU A 5 -9.80 -23.39 -30.98
C GLU A 5 -9.13 -23.63 -29.62
N GLU A 6 -7.88 -23.18 -29.51
CA GLU A 6 -7.05 -23.09 -28.30
C GLU A 6 -7.34 -21.74 -27.62
N THR A 7 -7.50 -21.75 -26.30
CA THR A 7 -7.44 -20.54 -25.47
C THR A 7 -6.47 -20.77 -24.33
N ASP A 8 -5.28 -20.18 -24.45
CA ASP A 8 -4.32 -20.00 -23.37
C ASP A 8 -4.83 -18.90 -22.42
N SER A 9 -5.02 -19.22 -21.14
CA SER A 9 -5.20 -18.24 -20.07
C SER A 9 -4.23 -18.53 -18.94
N CYS A 10 -3.10 -17.85 -18.95
CA CYS A 10 -2.11 -17.86 -17.88
C CYS A 10 -2.42 -16.72 -16.89
N SER A 11 -2.94 -17.06 -15.71
CA SER A 11 -3.23 -16.11 -14.62
C SER A 11 -2.01 -15.87 -13.73
N PRO A 12 -1.60 -14.63 -13.44
CA PRO A 12 -0.57 -14.36 -12.43
C PRO A 12 -1.19 -14.17 -11.04
N TRP A 13 -0.67 -14.93 -10.06
CA TRP A 13 -0.97 -14.81 -8.64
C TRP A 13 -0.31 -13.57 -8.04
N LYS A 14 -1.09 -12.67 -7.42
CA LYS A 14 -0.59 -11.58 -6.54
C LYS A 14 -0.91 -11.96 -5.09
N ALA A 15 0.10 -12.25 -4.28
CA ALA A 15 -0.02 -12.42 -2.84
C ALA A 15 0.32 -11.10 -2.15
N ALA A 16 -0.62 -10.51 -1.42
CA ALA A 16 -0.40 -9.37 -0.56
C ALA A 16 0.03 -9.87 0.83
N VAL A 17 1.21 -9.46 1.30
CA VAL A 17 1.73 -9.78 2.64
C VAL A 17 1.52 -8.55 3.52
N SER A 18 0.69 -8.69 4.56
CA SER A 18 0.53 -7.67 5.61
C SER A 18 1.65 -7.84 6.65
N ALA A 19 2.42 -6.78 6.88
CA ALA A 19 3.51 -6.76 7.85
C ALA A 19 2.97 -6.41 9.26
N GLN A 20 2.91 -7.40 10.16
CA GLN A 20 2.72 -7.17 11.60
C GLN A 20 4.07 -7.05 12.29
N SER A 21 4.26 -5.92 12.99
CA SER A 21 5.47 -5.58 13.73
C SER A 21 5.68 -6.48 14.97
N TYR A 22 6.77 -7.24 15.00
CA TYR A 22 7.24 -7.92 16.20
C TYR A 22 8.41 -7.15 16.84
N ARG A 23 8.15 -6.53 18.00
CA ARG A 23 9.20 -6.05 18.91
C ARG A 23 9.75 -7.22 19.71
N SER A 24 11.06 -7.48 19.67
CA SER A 24 11.72 -8.36 20.64
C SER A 24 12.96 -7.69 21.25
N ASN A 25 12.92 -7.58 22.57
CA ASN A 25 14.04 -7.23 23.45
C ASN A 25 14.96 -8.45 23.61
N ALA A 26 16.27 -8.31 23.42
CA ALA A 26 17.26 -9.11 24.14
C ALA A 26 18.65 -8.46 24.15
N LEU A 27 19.12 -8.19 25.37
CA LEU A 27 20.41 -7.63 25.74
C LEU A 27 21.45 -8.74 25.99
N ARG A 28 22.71 -8.43 25.63
CA ARG A 28 24.01 -8.87 26.21
C ARG A 28 24.52 -10.29 25.91
N GLY A 29 25.76 -10.34 25.40
CA GLY A 29 26.64 -11.48 25.66
C GLY A 29 27.92 -11.65 24.81
N CYS A 30 28.68 -10.60 24.48
CA CYS A 30 29.99 -10.76 23.82
C CYS A 30 31.02 -11.50 24.71
N ARG A 31 31.66 -12.54 24.17
CA ARG A 31 33.06 -12.89 24.49
C ARG A 31 33.78 -13.27 23.21
N GLY A 32 34.82 -12.50 22.90
CA GLY A 32 35.60 -12.61 21.68
C GLY A 32 36.62 -13.74 21.68
N MET A 33 37.05 -14.11 20.46
CA MET A 33 38.28 -14.84 20.23
C MET A 33 38.93 -14.33 18.95
N THR A 34 40.21 -13.95 19.07
CA THR A 34 41.01 -13.23 18.08
C THR A 34 41.66 -14.21 17.10
N PHE A 35 41.61 -13.88 15.81
CA PHE A 35 42.31 -14.57 14.73
C PHE A 35 43.83 -14.34 14.76
N ARG A 36 44.60 -15.35 14.36
CA ARG A 36 45.96 -15.21 13.81
C ARG A 36 46.07 -16.01 12.52
N TYR A 37 46.05 -15.35 11.36
CA TYR A 37 46.48 -15.92 10.08
C TYR A 37 47.95 -15.55 9.82
N ARG A 38 48.75 -16.55 9.42
CA ARG A 38 50.10 -16.37 8.88
C ARG A 38 50.00 -16.21 7.36
N ASN A 39 50.64 -15.16 6.85
CA ASN A 39 50.95 -14.98 5.42
C ASN A 39 51.90 -16.07 4.92
N ALA A 40 51.62 -16.58 3.71
CA ALA A 40 52.62 -17.24 2.87
C ALA A 40 52.50 -16.69 1.44
N ASN A 41 53.59 -16.03 1.02
CA ASN A 41 53.85 -15.56 -0.34
C ASN A 41 53.87 -16.72 -1.34
N PHE A 42 53.35 -16.50 -2.55
CA PHE A 42 53.97 -17.02 -3.76
C PHE A 42 53.92 -15.98 -4.89
N ARG A 43 55.12 -15.62 -5.37
CA ARG A 43 55.38 -14.86 -6.60
C ARG A 43 55.67 -15.83 -7.73
N ASN A 44 55.31 -15.43 -8.96
CA ASN A 44 56.03 -15.53 -10.24
C ASN A 44 55.01 -15.81 -11.37
N SER A 45 54.68 -14.82 -12.20
CA SER A 45 55.42 -14.30 -13.36
C SER A 45 55.34 -15.20 -14.59
N CYS A 46 54.72 -14.70 -15.66
CA CYS A 46 55.24 -14.77 -17.03
C CYS A 46 54.47 -13.82 -17.95
N SER A 47 55.22 -13.24 -18.89
CA SER A 47 54.90 -12.12 -19.76
C SER A 47 54.70 -12.56 -21.22
N ALA A 48 54.05 -11.67 -21.99
CA ALA A 48 54.41 -11.23 -23.36
C ALA A 48 53.50 -11.62 -24.55
N SER A 49 52.87 -10.56 -25.09
CA SER A 49 52.89 -10.07 -26.49
C SER A 49 52.21 -10.82 -27.66
N ALA A 50 51.16 -10.15 -28.19
CA ALA A 50 50.91 -9.71 -29.57
C ALA A 50 50.87 -10.70 -30.77
N LEU A 51 49.75 -10.73 -31.53
CA LEU A 51 49.67 -10.26 -32.93
C LEU A 51 48.22 -10.28 -33.50
N SER A 52 48.01 -9.42 -34.50
CA SER A 52 46.80 -9.10 -35.27
C SER A 52 46.23 -10.21 -36.19
N ALA A 53 44.95 -10.12 -36.57
CA ALA A 53 44.48 -10.01 -37.98
C ALA A 53 42.94 -9.94 -38.11
N ALA A 54 42.51 -9.22 -39.13
CA ALA A 54 41.15 -8.80 -39.47
C ALA A 54 40.30 -9.87 -40.17
N ILE A 55 38.97 -9.74 -40.10
CA ILE A 55 38.02 -9.99 -41.20
C ILE A 55 36.94 -8.90 -41.13
N GLY A 56 36.77 -8.16 -42.21
CA GLY A 56 35.63 -7.27 -42.42
C GLY A 56 34.58 -7.94 -43.30
N TYR A 57 33.33 -7.53 -43.13
CA TYR A 57 32.33 -7.59 -44.20
C TYR A 57 31.50 -6.31 -44.24
N VAL A 58 31.38 -5.79 -45.45
CA VAL A 58 30.72 -4.55 -45.85
C VAL A 58 29.35 -4.90 -46.39
N THR A 59 28.31 -4.17 -46.00
CA THR A 59 27.17 -3.88 -46.89
C THR A 59 26.81 -2.40 -46.84
N LYS A 60 26.95 -1.76 -48.00
CA LYS A 60 26.59 -0.38 -48.32
C LYS A 60 25.08 -0.19 -48.26
N SER A 61 24.64 0.96 -47.75
CA SER A 61 23.43 1.64 -48.21
C SER A 61 23.66 3.15 -48.26
N LYS A 62 23.08 3.79 -49.27
CA LYS A 62 23.45 5.09 -49.85
C LYS A 62 23.09 6.29 -48.98
N LYS A 63 24.00 7.27 -48.92
CA LYS A 63 23.72 8.67 -48.52
C LYS A 63 23.00 9.41 -49.65
N GLU A 64 21.77 9.85 -49.40
CA GLU A 64 21.21 11.03 -50.04
C GLU A 64 21.41 12.25 -49.13
N LYS A 65 22.02 13.30 -49.68
CA LYS A 65 22.09 14.62 -49.05
C LYS A 65 20.77 15.36 -49.33
N ARG A 66 20.01 15.68 -48.29
CA ARG A 66 19.16 16.88 -48.27
C ARG A 66 19.59 17.76 -47.11
N GLN A 67 20.09 18.94 -47.45
CA GLN A 67 20.28 20.06 -46.53
C GLN A 67 18.92 20.45 -45.95
N GLY A 68 18.65 20.05 -44.70
CA GLY A 68 17.68 20.69 -43.83
C GLY A 68 18.44 21.58 -42.86
N LYS A 69 18.00 22.84 -42.71
CA LYS A 69 18.55 23.83 -41.78
C LYS A 69 18.78 23.19 -40.42
N ARG A 70 20.02 23.21 -39.93
CA ARG A 70 20.33 23.09 -38.50
C ARG A 70 19.56 24.22 -37.80
N ARG A 71 18.46 23.89 -37.13
CA ARG A 71 18.17 24.54 -35.85
C ARG A 71 19.23 23.99 -34.90
N GLU A 72 20.04 24.90 -34.34
CA GLU A 72 20.79 24.58 -33.14
C GLU A 72 19.79 24.08 -32.10
N TYR A 73 20.07 22.92 -31.52
CA TYR A 73 19.39 22.46 -30.32
C TYR A 73 19.86 23.39 -29.20
N GLU A 74 18.97 24.27 -28.72
CA GLU A 74 19.12 24.84 -27.39
C GLU A 74 19.15 23.68 -26.39
N THR A 75 20.20 23.67 -25.58
CA THR A 75 20.44 22.70 -24.50
C THR A 75 19.39 22.86 -23.40
N ARG A 76 18.91 21.72 -22.87
CA ARG A 76 18.20 21.62 -21.59
C ARG A 76 18.96 22.40 -20.53
N ALA A 77 18.36 23.45 -19.97
CA ALA A 77 19.04 24.28 -19.00
C ALA A 77 18.06 24.80 -17.94
N VAL A 78 18.33 24.45 -16.69
CA VAL A 78 17.81 25.16 -15.53
C VAL A 78 18.71 26.37 -15.27
N HIS A 79 18.15 27.58 -15.24
CA HIS A 79 18.92 28.83 -15.19
C HIS A 79 18.80 29.49 -13.83
N PHE A 80 19.88 29.65 -13.06
CA PHE A 80 19.89 30.33 -11.75
C PHE A 80 20.29 31.83 -11.88
N GLU A 81 19.53 32.74 -11.27
CA GLU A 81 19.90 34.15 -11.07
C GLU A 81 19.90 34.50 -9.58
N ALA A 82 21.02 35.07 -9.10
CA ALA A 82 21.13 35.72 -7.79
C ALA A 82 21.20 37.25 -8.00
N LEU A 83 20.53 38.00 -7.12
CA LEU A 83 20.47 39.47 -7.16
C LEU A 83 21.76 40.12 -6.61
N GLU A 84 22.91 39.92 -7.29
CA GLU A 84 24.12 40.78 -7.38
C GLU A 84 25.15 40.12 -8.35
N PRO A 85 26.10 40.84 -8.99
CA PRO A 85 26.41 40.60 -10.40
C PRO A 85 27.32 39.41 -10.73
N ARG A 86 26.77 38.55 -11.61
CA ARG A 86 27.39 37.65 -12.62
C ARG A 86 27.93 36.28 -12.14
N LEU A 87 27.16 35.23 -12.44
CA LEU A 87 27.61 34.07 -13.25
C LEU A 87 26.37 33.34 -13.82
N LEU A 88 26.29 33.22 -15.15
CA LEU A 88 25.36 32.32 -15.84
C LEU A 88 25.90 30.88 -15.73
N LEU A 89 25.17 29.96 -15.09
CA LEU A 89 25.55 28.53 -15.03
C LEU A 89 24.40 27.63 -15.49
N SER A 90 24.77 26.56 -16.20
CA SER A 90 23.92 25.42 -16.55
C SER A 90 23.96 24.36 -15.45
N ALA A 91 22.80 23.77 -15.13
CA ALA A 91 22.65 22.75 -14.09
C ALA A 91 23.28 21.38 -14.45
N ASP A 92 24.52 21.21 -13.99
CA ASP A 92 24.92 20.11 -13.09
C ASP A 92 25.59 20.84 -11.91
N PHE A 93 24.83 21.24 -10.87
CA PHE A 93 25.29 22.34 -10.02
C PHE A 93 26.32 21.93 -8.95
N MET A 94 27.42 22.68 -8.96
CA MET A 94 28.27 22.96 -7.79
C MET A 94 27.39 23.36 -6.60
N PRO A 95 27.76 23.00 -5.36
CA PRO A 95 27.05 23.40 -4.16
C PRO A 95 26.77 24.91 -4.10
N VAL A 96 25.52 25.29 -3.82
CA VAL A 96 25.17 26.66 -3.42
C VAL A 96 25.58 26.82 -1.96
N HIS A 97 26.22 27.92 -1.61
CA HIS A 97 26.61 28.26 -0.25
C HIS A 97 26.08 29.65 0.11
N GLY A 98 25.50 29.79 1.29
CA GLY A 98 25.03 31.07 1.82
C GLY A 98 25.07 31.10 3.34
N SER A 99 24.68 32.24 3.94
CA SER A 99 24.49 32.38 5.38
C SER A 99 23.40 33.37 5.70
N ILE A 100 22.55 33.01 6.66
CA ILE A 100 21.65 33.94 7.35
C ILE A 100 22.49 34.65 8.41
N ASP A 101 22.87 35.89 8.17
CA ASP A 101 23.79 36.68 8.99
C ASP A 101 23.06 37.44 10.10
N VAL A 102 21.78 37.78 9.90
CA VAL A 102 20.94 38.46 10.92
C VAL A 102 19.58 37.78 11.12
N PRO A 103 19.02 37.81 12.35
CA PRO A 103 17.66 37.33 12.63
C PRO A 103 16.60 37.90 11.67
N GLY A 104 15.79 37.02 11.08
CA GLY A 104 14.73 37.40 10.13
C GLY A 104 15.19 37.67 8.70
N GLU A 105 16.47 37.49 8.38
CA GLU A 105 16.97 37.50 7.01
C GLU A 105 16.46 36.28 6.22
N THR A 106 16.21 36.51 4.93
CA THR A 106 15.75 35.51 3.96
C THR A 106 16.60 35.65 2.72
N ASP A 107 17.34 34.61 2.38
CA ASP A 107 18.05 34.53 1.10
C ASP A 107 17.12 33.99 0.02
N GLN A 108 17.14 34.60 -1.16
CA GLN A 108 16.30 34.19 -2.29
C GLN A 108 17.14 33.87 -3.52
N PHE A 109 16.81 32.75 -4.14
CA PHE A 109 17.41 32.26 -5.35
C PHE A 109 16.34 32.05 -6.40
N THR A 110 16.53 32.64 -7.58
CA THR A 110 15.57 32.45 -8.68
C THR A 110 16.13 31.48 -9.70
N PHE A 111 15.28 30.61 -10.23
CA PHE A 111 15.65 29.79 -11.37
C PHE A 111 14.51 29.49 -12.32
N ASN A 112 14.84 29.29 -13.60
CA ASN A 112 13.88 28.91 -14.62
C ASN A 112 14.02 27.42 -14.96
N ILE A 113 12.90 26.71 -15.03
CA ILE A 113 12.75 25.36 -15.58
C ILE A 113 12.14 25.50 -16.98
N SER A 114 12.86 25.04 -18.02
CA SER A 114 12.44 25.26 -19.42
C SER A 114 11.40 24.27 -19.93
N GLU A 115 11.36 23.07 -19.35
CA GLU A 115 10.44 21.97 -19.63
C GLU A 115 10.19 21.23 -18.32
N ASP A 116 9.07 20.52 -18.18
CA ASP A 116 8.76 19.77 -16.96
C ASP A 116 9.96 18.88 -16.58
N THR A 117 10.55 19.15 -15.41
CA THR A 117 11.83 18.61 -14.97
C THR A 117 11.72 18.10 -13.55
N ARG A 118 12.36 16.97 -13.29
CA ARG A 118 12.40 16.34 -11.98
C ARG A 118 13.68 16.69 -11.25
N ILE A 119 13.54 17.33 -10.09
CA ILE A 119 14.67 17.84 -9.32
C ILE A 119 14.75 17.15 -7.96
N TYR A 120 15.95 16.70 -7.58
CA TYR A 120 16.27 16.25 -6.24
C TYR A 120 16.91 17.37 -5.42
N PHE A 121 16.34 17.72 -4.26
CA PHE A 121 16.95 18.63 -3.30
C PHE A 121 17.91 17.87 -2.39
N ASP A 122 19.21 18.18 -2.48
CA ASP A 122 20.26 17.59 -1.66
C ASP A 122 20.79 18.61 -0.65
N ALA A 123 20.52 18.36 0.63
CA ALA A 123 20.89 19.21 1.74
C ALA A 123 22.31 18.88 2.22
N LEU A 124 23.24 19.76 1.91
CA LEU A 124 24.64 19.59 2.30
C LEU A 124 24.91 20.11 3.73
N THR A 125 23.89 20.65 4.39
CA THR A 125 23.95 21.21 5.75
C THR A 125 22.92 20.57 6.67
N SER A 126 23.35 20.21 7.88
CA SER A 126 22.52 19.57 8.89
C SER A 126 21.94 20.58 9.90
N ASP A 127 21.25 21.63 9.45
CA ASP A 127 20.66 22.62 10.36
C ASP A 127 19.13 22.48 10.43
N GLY A 128 18.62 22.18 11.63
CA GLY A 128 17.18 22.08 11.89
C GLY A 128 16.50 23.42 12.20
N GLN A 129 17.26 24.52 12.23
CA GLN A 129 16.78 25.88 12.44
C GLN A 129 16.84 26.72 11.16
N LEU A 130 17.44 26.20 10.08
CA LEU A 130 17.35 26.80 8.75
C LEU A 130 16.36 25.99 7.90
N ALA A 131 15.47 26.68 7.20
CA ALA A 131 14.45 26.08 6.36
C ALA A 131 14.48 26.66 4.95
N TRP A 132 14.14 25.84 3.96
CA TRP A 132 13.95 26.27 2.58
C TRP A 132 12.49 26.15 2.15
N SER A 133 12.04 27.06 1.29
CA SER A 133 10.74 26.97 0.63
C SER A 133 10.92 27.18 -0.87
N LEU A 134 9.95 26.70 -1.65
CA LEU A 134 9.95 26.87 -3.10
C LEU A 134 8.60 27.43 -3.53
N THR A 135 8.65 28.55 -4.25
CA THR A 135 7.48 29.14 -4.91
C THR A 135 7.68 29.04 -6.42
N GLY A 136 6.68 28.59 -7.15
CA GLY A 136 6.71 28.39 -8.60
C GLY A 136 5.44 28.88 -9.29
N PRO A 137 5.19 28.45 -10.54
CA PRO A 137 4.00 28.80 -11.32
C PRO A 137 2.68 28.44 -10.62
N HIS A 138 2.68 27.42 -9.77
CA HIS A 138 1.52 27.03 -8.97
C HIS A 138 1.47 27.73 -7.60
N GLY A 139 2.26 28.78 -7.35
CA GLY A 139 2.35 29.38 -6.01
C GLY A 139 3.32 28.60 -5.12
N SER A 140 2.93 28.25 -3.90
CA SER A 140 3.81 27.51 -2.98
C SER A 140 3.94 26.04 -3.41
N GLU A 141 5.10 25.65 -3.91
CA GLU A 141 5.44 24.27 -4.31
C GLU A 141 5.97 23.48 -3.11
N VAL A 142 6.76 24.14 -2.25
CA VAL A 142 7.26 23.57 -0.99
C VAL A 142 7.11 24.59 0.13
N SER A 143 6.36 24.22 1.16
CA SER A 143 6.15 25.03 2.36
C SER A 143 7.25 24.75 3.39
N GLY A 144 8.31 25.58 3.39
CA GLY A 144 9.27 25.75 4.49
C GLY A 144 9.74 24.47 5.20
N ILE A 145 10.70 23.74 4.61
CA ILE A 145 11.25 22.49 5.15
C ILE A 145 12.63 22.74 5.76
N ALA A 146 12.86 22.25 6.99
CA ALA A 146 14.16 22.32 7.63
C ALA A 146 15.22 21.52 6.84
N PHE A 147 16.44 22.05 6.72
CA PHE A 147 17.52 21.39 5.99
C PHE A 147 17.81 19.97 6.52
N SER A 148 17.79 19.78 7.85
CA SER A 148 17.96 18.45 8.47
C SER A 148 16.88 17.41 8.11
N ASN A 149 15.76 17.85 7.52
CA ASN A 149 14.63 17.01 7.15
C ASN A 149 14.44 16.91 5.63
N SER A 150 15.41 17.34 4.83
CA SER A 150 15.25 17.48 3.38
C SER A 150 15.66 16.23 2.59
N ASP A 151 16.58 15.41 3.11
CA ASP A 151 17.09 14.18 2.50
C ASP A 151 17.45 13.11 3.56
N GLY A 152 18.05 12.00 3.12
CA GLY A 152 18.50 10.91 4.00
C GLY A 152 17.35 10.19 4.72
N PRO A 153 17.49 9.76 5.99
CA PRO A 153 16.46 9.00 6.70
C PRO A 153 15.21 9.84 7.05
N SER A 154 15.29 11.17 7.00
CA SER A 154 14.24 12.10 7.43
C SER A 154 13.49 12.79 6.28
N GLY A 155 13.96 12.66 5.02
CA GLY A 155 13.43 13.40 3.86
C GLY A 155 12.46 12.65 2.93
N SER A 156 11.84 11.55 3.36
CA SER A 156 11.24 10.57 2.42
C SER A 156 10.04 11.01 1.58
N ALA A 157 9.56 12.26 1.68
CA ALA A 157 8.40 12.75 0.93
C ALA A 157 8.65 14.00 0.08
N THR A 158 9.82 14.67 0.19
CA THR A 158 10.01 16.02 -0.38
C THR A 158 11.34 16.22 -1.09
N SER A 159 12.20 15.19 -1.15
CA SER A 159 13.51 15.33 -1.80
C SER A 159 13.39 15.35 -3.32
N ALA A 160 12.47 14.61 -3.94
CA ALA A 160 12.22 14.64 -5.38
C ALA A 160 10.98 15.49 -5.69
N LEU A 161 11.12 16.44 -6.61
CA LEU A 161 10.08 17.41 -6.98
C LEU A 161 9.83 17.34 -8.48
N ASP A 162 8.56 17.16 -8.88
CA ASP A 162 8.11 17.32 -10.26
C ASP A 162 7.77 18.80 -10.50
N LEU A 163 8.70 19.51 -11.15
CA LEU A 163 8.55 20.94 -11.42
C LEU A 163 8.14 21.15 -12.88
N VAL A 164 7.01 21.82 -13.09
CA VAL A 164 6.57 22.23 -14.43
C VAL A 164 7.47 23.31 -15.02
N ALA A 165 7.40 23.53 -16.33
CA ALA A 165 8.10 24.65 -16.96
C ALA A 165 7.67 26.00 -16.36
N GLY A 166 8.62 26.82 -15.92
CA GLY A 166 8.36 28.15 -15.39
C GLY A 166 9.45 28.70 -14.48
N ASP A 167 9.17 29.85 -13.89
CA ASP A 167 10.08 30.54 -12.98
C ASP A 167 9.80 30.15 -11.53
N TYR A 168 10.87 29.85 -10.81
CA TYR A 168 10.87 29.40 -9.43
C TYR A 168 11.71 30.34 -8.56
N THR A 169 11.27 30.53 -7.32
CA THR A 169 12.02 31.23 -6.27
C THR A 169 12.19 30.29 -5.09
N LEU A 170 13.43 29.85 -4.84
CA LEU A 170 13.81 29.14 -3.63
C LEU A 170 14.22 30.15 -2.57
N SER A 171 13.59 30.10 -1.40
CA SER A 171 13.93 30.98 -0.27
C SER A 171 14.54 30.15 0.85
N VAL A 172 15.60 30.65 1.50
CA VAL A 172 16.19 30.08 2.71
C VAL A 172 16.01 31.07 3.86
N THR A 173 15.49 30.59 5.00
CA THR A 173 15.15 31.41 6.16
C THR A 173 15.60 30.76 7.46
N GLY A 174 15.96 31.57 8.46
CA GLY A 174 16.13 31.11 9.83
C GLY A 174 14.82 31.05 10.62
N ALA A 175 14.62 30.02 11.44
CA ALA A 175 13.51 29.93 12.38
C ALA A 175 13.72 30.88 13.57
N ALA A 176 12.76 31.80 13.79
CA ALA A 176 12.85 32.84 14.81
C ALA A 176 14.14 33.69 14.68
N ASP A 177 15.03 33.65 15.67
CA ASP A 177 16.28 34.42 15.69
C ASP A 177 17.49 33.63 15.14
N ALA A 178 17.26 32.49 14.48
CA ALA A 178 18.33 31.63 13.98
C ALA A 178 19.13 32.31 12.85
N THR A 179 20.44 32.18 12.94
CA THR A 179 21.46 32.60 11.96
C THR A 179 22.39 31.42 11.73
N GLY A 180 23.04 31.35 10.57
CA GLY A 180 23.93 30.23 10.25
C GLY A 180 24.23 30.08 8.77
N SER A 181 25.32 29.38 8.46
CA SER A 181 25.68 29.01 7.09
C SER A 181 24.87 27.81 6.62
N TYR A 182 24.49 27.80 5.35
CA TYR A 182 23.83 26.68 4.70
C TYR A 182 24.46 26.37 3.35
N SER A 183 24.21 25.15 2.89
CA SER A 183 24.58 24.69 1.57
C SER A 183 23.62 23.60 1.07
N PHE A 184 23.30 23.65 -0.22
CA PHE A 184 22.47 22.67 -0.91
C PHE A 184 22.88 22.55 -2.37
N ARG A 185 22.35 21.54 -3.06
CA ARG A 185 22.32 21.47 -4.53
C ARG A 185 21.01 20.89 -5.03
N LEU A 186 20.71 21.18 -6.29
CA LEU A 186 19.58 20.63 -7.01
C LEU A 186 20.12 19.66 -8.07
N LEU A 187 19.69 18.40 -8.03
CA LEU A 187 20.11 17.37 -8.97
C LEU A 187 18.98 17.07 -9.96
N ASP A 188 19.25 17.14 -11.26
CA ASP A 188 18.30 16.64 -12.25
C ASP A 188 18.29 15.11 -12.22
N VAL A 189 17.15 14.51 -11.86
CA VAL A 189 17.01 13.05 -11.76
C VAL A 189 17.23 12.37 -13.12
N ALA A 190 16.94 13.05 -14.24
CA ALA A 190 17.20 12.54 -15.57
C ALA A 190 18.70 12.37 -15.89
N THR A 191 19.59 12.99 -15.09
CA THR A 191 21.05 12.88 -15.22
C THR A 191 21.65 11.75 -14.36
N ALA A 192 20.85 11.04 -13.56
CA ALA A 192 21.31 9.96 -12.68
C ALA A 192 22.16 8.92 -13.43
N THR A 193 23.24 8.42 -12.81
CA THR A 193 24.22 7.56 -13.50
C THR A 193 23.59 6.20 -13.86
N PRO A 194 23.56 5.79 -15.14
CA PRO A 194 23.01 4.49 -15.51
C PRO A 194 23.88 3.34 -14.98
N ILE A 195 23.25 2.34 -14.37
CA ILE A 195 23.91 1.13 -13.87
C ILE A 195 23.49 -0.09 -14.68
N ALA A 196 24.41 -1.03 -14.87
CA ALA A 196 24.16 -2.28 -15.55
C ALA A 196 23.92 -3.41 -14.52
N SER A 197 22.97 -4.30 -14.82
CA SER A 197 22.64 -5.44 -13.96
C SER A 197 23.88 -6.25 -13.58
N GLY A 198 24.04 -6.53 -12.28
CA GLY A 198 25.10 -7.38 -11.72
C GLY A 198 26.51 -6.78 -11.75
N THR A 199 26.68 -5.57 -12.27
CA THR A 199 28.00 -4.92 -12.34
C THR A 199 28.25 -4.13 -11.05
N PRO A 200 29.33 -4.40 -10.30
CA PRO A 200 29.70 -3.61 -9.14
C PRO A 200 29.89 -2.13 -9.49
N VAL A 201 29.25 -1.27 -8.71
CA VAL A 201 29.39 0.18 -8.72
C VAL A 201 30.16 0.57 -7.47
N SER A 202 31.13 1.48 -7.61
CA SER A 202 31.85 2.06 -6.47
C SER A 202 31.87 3.57 -6.62
N GLY A 203 31.68 4.27 -5.50
CA GLY A 203 31.66 5.72 -5.45
C GLY A 203 32.13 6.26 -4.11
N THR A 204 32.32 7.58 -4.08
CA THR A 204 32.67 8.33 -2.88
C THR A 204 31.71 9.52 -2.79
N LEU A 205 31.19 9.78 -1.60
CA LEU A 205 30.53 11.03 -1.22
C LEU A 205 31.62 11.94 -0.62
N PRO A 206 32.14 12.95 -1.35
CA PRO A 206 33.37 13.67 -0.97
C PRO A 206 33.34 14.42 0.38
N THR A 207 32.25 15.09 0.74
CA THR A 207 32.03 15.67 2.07
C THR A 207 31.38 14.67 3.03
N GLY A 208 30.81 13.60 2.48
CA GLY A 208 30.09 12.57 3.20
C GLY A 208 28.63 12.91 3.45
N THR A 209 28.17 14.09 3.05
CA THR A 209 26.78 14.56 3.20
C THR A 209 26.05 14.65 1.88
N GLU A 210 26.71 14.32 0.76
CA GLU A 210 26.11 14.40 -0.58
C GLU A 210 25.19 13.21 -0.91
N THR A 211 24.24 13.43 -1.81
CA THR A 211 23.49 12.37 -2.51
C THR A 211 24.04 11.99 -3.89
N ALA A 212 24.36 10.72 -4.14
CA ALA A 212 24.67 10.21 -5.47
C ALA A 212 23.44 9.53 -6.09
N LEU A 213 23.04 9.92 -7.30
CA LEU A 213 21.90 9.34 -8.02
C LEU A 213 22.36 8.35 -9.09
N TYR A 214 21.77 7.16 -9.07
CA TYR A 214 21.94 6.10 -10.06
C TYR A 214 20.59 5.71 -10.66
N ARG A 215 20.57 5.14 -11.85
CA ARG A 215 19.33 4.69 -12.50
C ARG A 215 19.46 3.37 -13.24
N PHE A 216 18.36 2.63 -13.30
CA PHE A 216 18.22 1.44 -14.13
C PHE A 216 16.77 1.30 -14.61
N ASP A 217 16.60 0.67 -15.77
CA ASP A 217 15.26 0.41 -16.31
C ASP A 217 14.75 -0.94 -15.84
N ALA A 218 13.46 -1.00 -15.51
CA ALA A 218 12.75 -2.23 -15.17
C ALA A 218 11.40 -2.30 -15.88
N GLN A 219 10.92 -3.52 -16.11
CA GLN A 219 9.53 -3.79 -16.47
C GLN A 219 8.71 -4.15 -15.21
N ALA A 220 7.41 -3.84 -15.23
CA ALA A 220 6.50 -4.21 -14.16
C ALA A 220 6.56 -5.74 -13.90
N GLY A 221 6.82 -6.11 -12.65
CA GLY A 221 6.97 -7.49 -12.18
C GLY A 221 8.40 -8.05 -12.26
N GLU A 222 9.36 -7.36 -12.88
CA GLU A 222 10.76 -7.77 -12.82
C GLU A 222 11.31 -7.71 -11.40
N LYS A 223 12.22 -8.64 -11.09
CA LYS A 223 12.79 -8.80 -9.77
C LYS A 223 14.24 -8.33 -9.74
N PHE A 224 14.65 -7.66 -8.67
CA PHE A 224 16.01 -7.19 -8.48
C PHE A 224 16.50 -7.44 -7.06
N PHE A 225 17.74 -7.91 -6.93
CA PHE A 225 18.47 -8.02 -5.67
C PHE A 225 19.46 -6.85 -5.57
N PHE A 226 19.57 -6.24 -4.39
CA PHE A 226 20.45 -5.10 -4.16
C PHE A 226 21.55 -5.53 -3.19
N ASP A 227 22.73 -5.81 -3.75
CA ASP A 227 23.92 -6.34 -3.09
C ASP A 227 24.77 -5.18 -2.55
N GLN A 228 24.89 -5.09 -1.23
CA GLN A 228 25.74 -4.12 -0.56
C GLN A 228 27.14 -4.73 -0.35
N GLN A 229 28.14 -4.18 -1.02
CA GLN A 229 29.47 -4.81 -1.06
C GLN A 229 30.48 -4.17 -0.11
N SER A 230 30.46 -2.84 0.04
CA SER A 230 31.33 -2.16 0.99
C SER A 230 30.80 -0.79 1.40
N ASN A 231 31.12 -0.36 2.63
CA ASN A 231 30.85 0.98 3.15
C ASN A 231 31.98 1.37 4.11
N SER A 232 32.60 2.53 3.92
CA SER A 232 33.66 3.02 4.80
C SER A 232 33.70 4.55 4.88
N GLY A 233 34.32 5.10 5.93
CA GLY A 233 34.47 6.55 6.12
C GLY A 233 33.33 7.23 6.88
N GLY A 234 32.10 6.74 6.74
CA GLY A 234 30.95 7.27 7.48
C GLY A 234 29.64 6.52 7.21
N THR A 235 28.53 7.22 7.40
CA THR A 235 27.19 6.62 7.32
C THR A 235 26.46 7.00 6.03
N ALA A 236 25.94 6.03 5.29
CA ALA A 236 25.07 6.29 4.13
C ALA A 236 23.67 5.69 4.32
N TYR A 237 22.71 6.26 3.62
CA TYR A 237 21.34 5.79 3.46
C TYR A 237 21.13 5.49 1.97
N TRP A 238 20.36 4.47 1.63
CA TRP A 238 19.97 4.23 0.24
C TRP A 238 18.47 4.13 0.09
N ARG A 239 17.98 4.67 -1.02
CA ARG A 239 16.56 4.80 -1.32
C ARG A 239 16.31 4.43 -2.76
N LEU A 240 15.37 3.52 -2.97
CA LEU A 240 14.85 3.23 -4.29
C LEU A 240 13.60 4.06 -4.54
N ILE A 241 13.60 4.80 -5.63
CA ILE A 241 12.52 5.67 -6.08
C ILE A 241 11.97 5.09 -7.39
N ASP A 242 10.65 4.95 -7.47
CA ASP A 242 9.98 4.44 -8.66
C ASP A 242 9.85 5.50 -9.78
N PRO A 243 9.41 5.13 -10.99
CA PRO A 243 9.23 6.09 -12.09
C PRO A 243 8.24 7.23 -11.79
N PHE A 244 7.44 7.10 -10.73
CA PHE A 244 6.41 8.04 -10.30
C PHE A 244 6.77 8.73 -8.97
N ASP A 245 8.06 8.73 -8.60
CA ASP A 245 8.66 9.40 -7.44
C ASP A 245 8.25 8.92 -6.07
N ARG A 246 7.60 7.75 -6.01
CA ARG A 246 7.33 7.15 -4.73
C ARG A 246 8.57 6.38 -4.31
N THR A 247 8.96 6.60 -3.06
CA THR A 247 9.95 5.74 -2.40
C THR A 247 9.38 4.32 -2.38
N VAL A 248 10.02 3.39 -3.10
CA VAL A 248 9.69 1.96 -3.05
C VAL A 248 10.10 1.41 -1.70
N TRP A 249 11.33 1.72 -1.30
CA TRP A 249 11.89 1.41 0.00
C TRP A 249 13.07 2.33 0.29
N SER A 250 13.42 2.42 1.57
CA SER A 250 14.60 3.13 2.01
C SER A 250 15.19 2.46 3.24
N ASN A 251 16.51 2.39 3.31
CA ASN A 251 17.20 1.67 4.38
C ASN A 251 18.55 2.30 4.70
N TRP A 252 19.09 2.01 5.89
CA TRP A 252 20.48 2.33 6.18
C TRP A 252 21.36 1.43 5.32
N PHE A 253 22.36 2.01 4.67
CA PHE A 253 23.26 1.25 3.80
C PHE A 253 24.09 0.21 4.59
N GLN A 254 24.27 0.42 5.89
CA GLN A 254 24.96 -0.50 6.80
C GLN A 254 24.12 -1.71 7.22
N ASN A 255 22.82 -1.69 6.94
CA ASN A 255 21.96 -2.84 7.23
C ASN A 255 22.21 -3.99 6.25
N GLY A 256 23.08 -3.80 5.24
CA GLY A 256 23.46 -4.80 4.26
C GLY A 256 22.47 -4.83 3.09
N ASP A 257 22.42 -5.99 2.44
CA ASP A 257 21.64 -6.23 1.24
C ASP A 257 20.15 -5.91 1.42
N VAL A 258 19.53 -5.47 0.33
CA VAL A 258 18.07 -5.52 0.20
C VAL A 258 17.75 -6.70 -0.70
N ASP A 259 17.08 -7.69 -0.09
CA ASP A 259 16.68 -8.94 -0.73
C ASP A 259 15.72 -8.69 -1.92
N VAL A 260 15.42 -9.73 -2.69
CA VAL A 260 14.72 -9.68 -3.98
C VAL A 260 13.43 -8.85 -3.91
N GLN A 261 13.42 -7.73 -4.64
CA GLN A 261 12.27 -6.84 -4.78
C GLN A 261 11.61 -7.04 -6.15
N ALA A 262 10.30 -7.30 -6.17
CA ALA A 262 9.51 -7.21 -7.39
C ALA A 262 9.09 -5.75 -7.63
N LEU A 263 9.52 -5.17 -8.75
CA LEU A 263 9.27 -3.77 -9.06
C LEU A 263 7.91 -3.63 -9.75
N ALA A 264 7.03 -2.80 -9.17
CA ALA A 264 5.62 -2.77 -9.57
C ALA A 264 5.34 -2.07 -10.92
N PHE A 265 6.26 -1.25 -11.42
CA PHE A 265 6.03 -0.36 -12.55
C PHE A 265 7.09 -0.53 -13.63
N THR A 266 6.70 -0.34 -14.88
CA THR A 266 7.65 -0.24 -15.99
C THR A 266 8.19 1.18 -16.05
N GLY A 267 9.52 1.34 -16.13
CA GLY A 267 10.17 2.64 -16.30
C GLY A 267 11.57 2.69 -15.72
N SER A 268 12.11 3.91 -15.63
CA SER A 268 13.42 4.18 -15.03
C SER A 268 13.28 4.35 -13.53
N TYR A 269 13.90 3.47 -12.76
CA TYR A 269 14.02 3.58 -11.30
C TYR A 269 15.28 4.37 -10.95
N THR A 270 15.21 5.15 -9.87
CA THR A 270 16.34 5.91 -9.34
C THR A 270 16.77 5.33 -8.00
N LEU A 271 18.05 4.97 -7.87
CA LEU A 271 18.68 4.58 -6.61
C LEU A 271 19.53 5.75 -6.11
N ALA A 272 19.12 6.35 -5.00
CA ALA A 272 19.87 7.40 -4.32
C ALA A 272 20.75 6.79 -3.22
N ILE A 273 22.03 7.19 -3.17
CA ILE A 273 22.96 6.91 -2.07
C ILE A 273 23.23 8.24 -1.36
N GLU A 274 22.68 8.39 -0.17
CA GLU A 274 22.59 9.66 0.56
C GLU A 274 23.53 9.63 1.76
N GLY A 275 24.46 10.59 1.82
CA GLY A 275 25.33 10.77 2.95
C GLY A 275 24.57 11.23 4.18
N TYR A 276 24.80 10.61 5.34
CA TYR A 276 24.17 11.10 6.57
C TYR A 276 24.69 12.49 6.92
N VAL A 277 23.76 13.41 7.19
CA VAL A 277 24.03 14.84 7.39
C VAL A 277 25.02 15.16 8.54
N SER A 278 25.29 14.22 9.45
CA SER A 278 26.30 14.37 10.51
C SER A 278 27.71 13.87 10.13
N ASN A 279 27.91 13.40 8.90
CA ASN A 279 29.23 12.97 8.45
C ASN A 279 30.18 14.16 8.35
N ALA A 280 31.43 13.95 8.76
CA ALA A 280 32.49 14.97 8.74
C ALA A 280 33.68 14.56 7.86
N SER A 281 33.53 13.50 7.08
CA SER A 281 34.57 12.88 6.26
C SER A 281 33.95 12.18 5.07
N PRO A 282 34.71 11.99 3.97
CA PRO A 282 34.22 11.29 2.80
C PRO A 282 33.66 9.90 3.15
N VAL A 283 32.61 9.48 2.45
CA VAL A 283 32.03 8.14 2.57
C VAL A 283 32.25 7.37 1.28
N ASP A 284 33.02 6.29 1.34
CA ASP A 284 33.23 5.37 0.22
C ASP A 284 32.20 4.23 0.29
N PHE A 285 31.57 3.90 -0.82
CA PHE A 285 30.57 2.84 -0.92
C PHE A 285 30.75 2.00 -2.17
N SER A 286 30.30 0.75 -2.12
CA SER A 286 30.10 -0.07 -3.30
C SER A 286 28.87 -0.98 -3.17
N PHE A 287 28.20 -1.20 -4.30
CA PHE A 287 26.99 -2.04 -4.41
C PHE A 287 26.88 -2.66 -5.80
N ALA A 288 26.02 -3.65 -5.97
CA ALA A 288 25.55 -4.11 -7.27
C ALA A 288 24.02 -4.26 -7.25
N VAL A 289 23.37 -3.91 -8.36
CA VAL A 289 21.93 -4.16 -8.55
C VAL A 289 21.80 -5.28 -9.57
N GLN A 290 21.31 -6.43 -9.13
CA GLN A 290 21.23 -7.65 -9.92
C GLN A 290 19.79 -7.94 -10.31
N LYS A 291 19.48 -7.91 -11.61
CA LYS A 291 18.23 -8.46 -12.13
C LYS A 291 18.18 -9.95 -11.82
N VAL A 292 17.10 -10.40 -11.21
CA VAL A 292 16.91 -11.79 -10.79
C VAL A 292 16.15 -12.55 -11.86
N GLU A 293 16.82 -13.55 -12.46
CA GLU A 293 16.24 -14.43 -13.48
C GLU A 293 16.10 -15.86 -12.94
N ASP A 294 14.94 -16.14 -12.34
CA ASP A 294 14.61 -17.48 -11.87
C ASP A 294 14.51 -18.46 -13.06
N THR A 295 14.94 -19.71 -12.86
CA THR A 295 14.79 -20.77 -13.87
C THR A 295 13.64 -21.71 -13.52
N THR A 296 13.05 -22.32 -14.54
CA THR A 296 12.07 -23.41 -14.38
C THR A 296 12.45 -24.57 -15.31
N ALA A 297 12.58 -25.77 -14.77
CA ALA A 297 12.86 -26.99 -15.53
C ALA A 297 11.95 -28.14 -15.05
N ALA A 298 11.71 -29.12 -15.91
CA ALA A 298 11.02 -30.35 -15.51
C ALA A 298 11.98 -31.27 -14.74
N LEU A 299 11.49 -31.89 -13.66
CA LEU A 299 12.19 -32.91 -12.89
C LEU A 299 11.60 -34.29 -13.18
N THR A 300 12.48 -35.26 -13.38
CA THR A 300 12.09 -36.68 -13.49
C THR A 300 12.41 -37.39 -12.19
N VAL A 301 11.41 -37.93 -11.50
CA VAL A 301 11.60 -38.71 -10.28
C VAL A 301 12.54 -39.89 -10.57
N GLY A 302 13.53 -40.09 -9.70
CA GLY A 302 14.60 -41.08 -9.79
C GLY A 302 15.86 -40.63 -10.55
N ALA A 303 15.79 -39.55 -11.34
CA ALA A 303 16.94 -39.02 -12.07
C ALA A 303 17.78 -38.08 -11.19
N THR A 304 19.07 -37.95 -11.54
CA THR A 304 19.95 -36.94 -10.94
C THR A 304 19.69 -35.58 -11.59
N VAL A 305 19.54 -34.56 -10.75
CA VAL A 305 19.39 -33.16 -11.17
C VAL A 305 20.66 -32.42 -10.77
N ASP A 306 21.34 -31.84 -11.76
CA ASP A 306 22.49 -30.95 -11.55
C ASP A 306 22.09 -29.52 -11.94
N GLY A 307 22.43 -28.55 -11.10
CA GLY A 307 22.12 -27.15 -11.32
C GLY A 307 23.14 -26.22 -10.68
N ALA A 308 22.94 -24.92 -10.84
CA ALA A 308 23.71 -23.90 -10.14
C ALA A 308 22.87 -22.65 -9.89
N ILE A 309 23.03 -22.03 -8.72
CA ILE A 309 22.59 -20.66 -8.46
C ILE A 309 23.66 -19.74 -9.08
N ALA A 310 23.32 -19.08 -10.18
CA ALA A 310 24.24 -18.33 -11.03
C ALA A 310 24.53 -16.91 -10.53
N HIS A 311 23.60 -16.30 -9.80
CA HIS A 311 23.77 -14.99 -9.15
C HIS A 311 22.90 -14.91 -7.89
N ALA A 312 23.22 -13.96 -7.00
CA ALA A 312 22.46 -13.73 -5.76
C ALA A 312 20.97 -13.48 -6.05
N GLY A 313 20.12 -13.96 -5.14
CA GLY A 313 18.66 -13.86 -5.24
C GLY A 313 18.00 -14.78 -6.29
N GLN A 314 18.75 -15.56 -7.08
CA GLN A 314 18.16 -16.49 -8.06
C GLN A 314 17.53 -17.70 -7.39
N GLN A 315 16.33 -18.06 -7.83
CA GLN A 315 15.74 -19.38 -7.54
C GLN A 315 15.71 -20.28 -8.77
N ASN A 316 16.04 -21.56 -8.56
CA ASN A 316 15.84 -22.59 -9.56
C ASN A 316 14.63 -23.45 -9.20
N ARG A 317 13.65 -23.52 -10.11
CA ARG A 317 12.39 -24.24 -9.91
C ARG A 317 12.36 -25.52 -10.74
N TYR A 318 11.93 -26.61 -10.11
CA TYR A 318 11.84 -27.92 -10.70
C TYR A 318 10.42 -28.45 -10.59
N THR A 319 9.74 -28.65 -11.71
CA THR A 319 8.34 -29.09 -11.73
C THR A 319 8.21 -30.57 -12.06
N PHE A 320 7.33 -31.28 -11.35
CA PHE A 320 6.99 -32.67 -11.64
C PHE A 320 5.56 -32.99 -11.22
N ASP A 321 4.95 -33.99 -11.87
CA ASP A 321 3.60 -34.45 -11.57
C ASP A 321 3.62 -35.86 -11.00
N LEU A 322 2.79 -36.08 -9.98
CA LEU A 322 2.50 -37.41 -9.44
C LEU A 322 1.10 -37.83 -9.87
N ALA A 323 0.99 -38.94 -10.62
CA ALA A 323 -0.30 -39.49 -11.04
C ALA A 323 -1.11 -40.12 -9.88
N GLY A 324 -0.42 -40.47 -8.80
CA GLY A 324 -0.97 -41.07 -7.59
C GLY A 324 -0.20 -40.59 -6.36
N ALA A 325 -0.69 -40.90 -5.17
CA ALA A 325 0.11 -40.67 -3.96
C ALA A 325 1.41 -41.48 -4.05
N ALA A 326 2.52 -40.85 -3.65
CA ALA A 326 3.84 -41.46 -3.68
C ALA A 326 4.63 -41.06 -2.44
N ARG A 327 5.56 -41.94 -2.04
CA ARG A 327 6.51 -41.66 -0.99
C ARG A 327 7.88 -41.49 -1.60
N LEU A 328 8.41 -40.27 -1.52
CA LEU A 328 9.71 -39.93 -2.11
C LEU A 328 10.75 -39.73 -1.03
N CYS A 329 12.00 -40.06 -1.33
CA CYS A 329 13.18 -39.76 -0.51
C CYS A 329 13.99 -38.67 -1.22
N PHE A 330 14.28 -37.56 -0.54
CA PHE A 330 15.19 -36.53 -1.04
C PHE A 330 16.64 -36.97 -0.78
N ASP A 331 17.38 -37.26 -1.85
CA ASP A 331 18.80 -37.62 -1.85
C ASP A 331 19.62 -36.39 -2.24
N SER A 332 20.29 -35.77 -1.27
CA SER A 332 20.79 -34.41 -1.36
C SER A 332 22.01 -34.28 -2.26
N LEU A 333 22.92 -35.25 -2.27
CA LEU A 333 24.17 -35.26 -3.05
C LEU A 333 25.10 -34.03 -2.92
N THR A 334 24.69 -32.98 -2.19
CA THR A 334 25.38 -31.69 -2.05
C THR A 334 25.57 -31.37 -0.58
N ASN A 335 26.83 -31.09 -0.20
CA ASN A 335 27.20 -30.70 1.15
C ASN A 335 27.47 -29.20 1.24
N ASP A 336 26.44 -28.39 0.98
CA ASP A 336 26.50 -26.93 1.15
C ASP A 336 25.43 -26.49 2.16
N PRO A 337 25.81 -25.87 3.30
CA PRO A 337 24.84 -25.42 4.29
C PRO A 337 24.09 -24.15 3.85
N ASN A 338 24.63 -23.39 2.89
CA ASN A 338 24.07 -22.14 2.39
C ASN A 338 23.12 -22.35 1.20
N LEU A 339 23.01 -23.56 0.68
CA LEU A 339 21.98 -23.92 -0.28
C LEU A 339 20.83 -24.63 0.44
N SER A 340 19.62 -24.28 0.05
CA SER A 340 18.40 -24.86 0.61
C SER A 340 17.40 -25.22 -0.48
N TRP A 341 16.47 -26.11 -0.14
CA TRP A 341 15.34 -26.42 -0.99
C TRP A 341 14.03 -26.39 -0.21
N ARG A 342 12.95 -26.11 -0.94
CA ARG A 342 11.57 -26.25 -0.48
C ARG A 342 10.74 -26.95 -1.54
N LEU A 343 9.66 -27.61 -1.12
CA LEU A 343 8.75 -28.31 -2.00
C LEU A 343 7.34 -27.77 -1.80
N ILE A 344 6.75 -27.29 -2.87
CA ILE A 344 5.37 -26.81 -2.92
C ILE A 344 4.56 -27.82 -3.73
N GLY A 345 3.42 -28.25 -3.22
CA GLY A 345 2.53 -29.19 -3.90
C GLY A 345 1.06 -28.77 -3.84
N PRO A 346 0.14 -29.71 -4.16
CA PRO A 346 -1.31 -29.47 -4.12
C PRO A 346 -1.84 -29.12 -2.73
N ARG A 347 -1.06 -29.44 -1.68
CA ARG A 347 -1.32 -29.09 -0.29
C ARG A 347 -0.56 -27.84 0.15
N GLY A 348 0.02 -27.05 -0.75
CA GLY A 348 0.89 -25.93 -0.37
C GLY A 348 2.30 -26.40 -0.02
N GLU A 349 3.00 -25.67 0.84
CA GLU A 349 4.36 -26.06 1.27
C GLU A 349 4.33 -27.40 2.01
N VAL A 350 5.11 -28.36 1.49
CA VAL A 350 5.33 -29.67 2.11
C VAL A 350 6.29 -29.54 3.29
N ASN A 351 7.22 -28.58 3.20
CA ASN A 351 8.16 -28.22 4.25
C ASN A 351 7.95 -26.77 4.68
N SER A 352 7.71 -26.55 5.98
CA SER A 352 7.42 -25.21 6.54
C SER A 352 8.65 -24.32 6.66
N THR A 353 9.85 -24.88 6.54
CA THR A 353 11.12 -24.15 6.49
C THR A 353 12.00 -24.74 5.38
N PRO A 354 12.74 -23.91 4.63
CA PRO A 354 13.71 -24.42 3.65
C PRO A 354 14.69 -25.39 4.32
N PHE A 355 14.86 -26.56 3.72
CA PHE A 355 15.79 -27.57 4.20
C PHE A 355 17.17 -27.30 3.60
N SER A 356 18.18 -27.15 4.44
CA SER A 356 19.56 -27.07 4.01
C SER A 356 19.98 -28.39 3.35
N PHE A 357 20.67 -28.33 2.20
CA PHE A 357 21.15 -29.53 1.51
C PHE A 357 22.05 -30.39 2.42
N SER A 358 22.88 -29.76 3.26
CA SER A 358 23.77 -30.49 4.18
C SER A 358 23.06 -31.30 5.28
N ASN A 359 21.76 -31.04 5.51
CA ASN A 359 20.97 -31.67 6.58
C ASN A 359 19.72 -32.39 6.05
N SER A 360 19.60 -32.59 4.73
CA SER A 360 18.39 -33.11 4.10
C SER A 360 18.26 -34.63 4.21
N ASP A 361 19.38 -35.33 4.08
CA ASP A 361 19.55 -36.75 4.34
C ASP A 361 20.60 -36.94 5.45
N GLY A 362 21.16 -38.13 5.58
CA GLY A 362 22.07 -38.46 6.68
C GLY A 362 21.37 -39.05 7.92
N PRO A 363 22.17 -39.47 8.91
CA PRO A 363 21.68 -40.04 10.17
C PRO A 363 20.82 -39.08 11.00
N SER A 364 20.91 -37.77 10.76
CA SER A 364 20.10 -36.73 11.40
C SER A 364 19.03 -36.11 10.49
N GLY A 365 19.01 -36.44 9.20
CA GLY A 365 18.03 -35.92 8.25
C GLY A 365 16.69 -36.67 8.29
N THR A 366 15.63 -36.04 7.80
CA THR A 366 14.31 -36.64 7.60
C THR A 366 13.91 -36.53 6.12
N PRO A 367 14.55 -37.30 5.22
CA PRO A 367 14.43 -37.10 3.77
C PRO A 367 13.09 -37.56 3.17
N LEU A 368 12.20 -38.14 3.99
CA LEU A 368 10.99 -38.81 3.53
C LEU A 368 9.84 -37.83 3.32
N LEU A 369 9.21 -37.90 2.14
CA LEU A 369 8.13 -37.02 1.70
C LEU A 369 6.89 -37.88 1.37
N ASP A 370 5.83 -37.71 2.17
CA ASP A 370 4.51 -38.29 1.91
C ASP A 370 3.71 -37.36 1.00
N LEU A 371 3.68 -37.67 -0.30
CA LEU A 371 3.09 -36.81 -1.33
C LEU A 371 1.80 -37.41 -1.87
N VAL A 372 0.83 -36.54 -2.19
CA VAL A 372 -0.40 -36.93 -2.89
C VAL A 372 -0.24 -36.80 -4.39
N ALA A 373 -1.23 -37.26 -5.15
CA ALA A 373 -1.31 -36.97 -6.57
C ALA A 373 -1.43 -35.46 -6.82
N GLY A 374 -0.80 -35.00 -7.89
CA GLY A 374 -0.85 -33.62 -8.37
C GLY A 374 0.51 -33.05 -8.73
N SER A 375 0.53 -31.75 -8.97
CA SER A 375 1.71 -31.02 -9.45
C SER A 375 2.53 -30.45 -8.30
N TYR A 376 3.84 -30.59 -8.43
CA TYR A 376 4.81 -30.15 -7.44
C TYR A 376 5.85 -29.22 -8.06
N THR A 377 6.32 -28.25 -7.28
CA THR A 377 7.45 -27.39 -7.59
C THR A 377 8.47 -27.47 -6.46
N LEU A 378 9.64 -28.02 -6.75
CA LEU A 378 10.80 -27.98 -5.87
C LEU A 378 11.63 -26.74 -6.20
N ILE A 379 11.87 -25.89 -5.22
CA ILE A 379 12.60 -24.65 -5.37
C ILE A 379 13.94 -24.79 -4.65
N VAL A 380 15.04 -24.60 -5.37
CA VAL A 380 16.39 -24.49 -4.81
C VAL A 380 16.77 -23.02 -4.74
N ASP A 381 17.31 -22.60 -3.60
CA ASP A 381 17.65 -21.21 -3.29
C ASP A 381 18.94 -21.11 -2.48
N GLY A 382 19.66 -19.99 -2.64
CA GLY A 382 20.84 -19.65 -1.87
C GLY A 382 20.50 -18.75 -0.69
N TYR A 383 21.15 -18.97 0.46
CA TYR A 383 21.05 -18.08 1.61
C TYR A 383 21.89 -16.83 1.37
N LEU A 384 21.26 -15.64 1.43
CA LEU A 384 21.88 -14.34 1.16
C LEU A 384 22.46 -14.26 -0.27
N ASP A 385 23.75 -14.00 -0.41
CA ASP A 385 24.51 -13.89 -1.65
C ASP A 385 25.07 -15.24 -2.14
N ALA A 386 24.67 -16.35 -1.50
CA ALA A 386 25.17 -17.67 -1.84
C ALA A 386 24.84 -18.05 -3.30
N THR A 387 25.90 -18.43 -4.02
CA THR A 387 25.85 -18.93 -5.39
C THR A 387 26.67 -20.21 -5.47
N GLY A 388 26.43 -21.03 -6.50
CA GLY A 388 27.23 -22.22 -6.71
C GLY A 388 26.46 -23.43 -7.26
N PRO A 389 27.19 -24.48 -7.63
CA PRO A 389 26.61 -25.71 -8.15
C PRO A 389 25.97 -26.56 -7.05
N TYR A 390 24.96 -27.33 -7.41
CA TYR A 390 24.35 -28.36 -6.58
C TYR A 390 23.88 -29.53 -7.45
N SER A 391 23.71 -30.67 -6.80
CA SER A 391 23.07 -31.88 -7.33
C SER A 391 22.00 -32.35 -6.35
N PHE A 392 20.98 -33.10 -6.77
CA PHE A 392 20.07 -33.87 -5.89
C PHE A 392 19.23 -34.87 -6.69
N ARG A 393 18.50 -35.77 -6.00
CA ARG A 393 17.54 -36.71 -6.59
C ARG A 393 16.30 -36.86 -5.71
N LEU A 394 15.16 -37.16 -6.33
CA LEU A 394 13.96 -37.63 -5.61
C LEU A 394 13.76 -39.11 -5.93
N LEU A 395 13.92 -40.00 -4.94
CA LEU A 395 13.80 -41.44 -5.13
C LEU A 395 12.42 -41.94 -4.69
N ASP A 396 11.69 -42.64 -5.56
CA ASP A 396 10.41 -43.26 -5.21
C ASP A 396 10.64 -44.58 -4.47
N LEU A 397 10.10 -44.70 -3.25
CA LEU A 397 10.22 -45.92 -2.44
C LEU A 397 9.55 -47.14 -3.10
N SER A 398 8.52 -46.93 -3.93
CA SER A 398 7.89 -48.04 -4.66
C SER A 398 8.82 -48.66 -5.71
N ALA A 399 9.83 -47.91 -6.16
CA ALA A 399 10.86 -48.36 -7.11
C ALA A 399 12.07 -49.03 -6.43
N ALA A 400 12.08 -49.16 -5.10
CA ALA A 400 13.16 -49.79 -4.34
C ALA A 400 13.47 -51.22 -4.80
N THR A 401 14.73 -51.64 -4.79
CA THR A 401 15.14 -52.95 -5.32
C THR A 401 14.60 -54.09 -4.42
N PRO A 402 13.82 -55.05 -4.94
CA PRO A 402 13.33 -56.15 -4.12
C PRO A 402 14.48 -57.07 -3.69
N ILE A 403 14.49 -57.46 -2.42
CA ILE A 403 15.46 -58.40 -1.85
C ILE A 403 14.75 -59.65 -1.32
N THR A 404 15.47 -60.78 -1.31
CA THR A 404 15.00 -62.02 -0.69
C THR A 404 15.63 -62.15 0.69
N LEU A 405 14.81 -62.39 1.72
CA LEU A 405 15.29 -62.57 3.08
C LEU A 405 16.27 -63.76 3.15
N GLY A 406 17.40 -63.56 3.84
CA GLY A 406 18.48 -64.54 4.00
C GLY A 406 19.61 -64.41 2.98
N ASP A 407 19.33 -63.91 1.78
CA ASP A 407 20.33 -63.79 0.72
C ASP A 407 21.26 -62.59 0.95
N PRO A 408 22.57 -62.70 0.63
CA PRO A 408 23.49 -61.57 0.68
C PRO A 408 23.20 -60.58 -0.46
N VAL A 409 22.97 -59.33 -0.09
CA VAL A 409 22.75 -58.19 -0.99
C VAL A 409 24.03 -57.36 -1.04
N SER A 410 24.58 -57.14 -2.23
CA SER A 410 25.75 -56.27 -2.44
C SER A 410 25.37 -55.05 -3.26
N GLY A 411 25.92 -53.89 -2.89
CA GLY A 411 25.68 -52.62 -3.57
C GLY A 411 26.90 -51.72 -3.59
N THR A 412 26.80 -50.62 -4.34
CA THR A 412 27.83 -49.57 -4.43
C THR A 412 27.13 -48.22 -4.37
N LEU A 413 27.69 -47.27 -3.61
CA LEU A 413 27.33 -45.85 -3.68
C LEU A 413 28.47 -45.13 -4.43
N PRO A 414 28.32 -44.81 -5.73
CA PRO A 414 29.39 -44.27 -6.57
C PRO A 414 30.05 -42.98 -6.06
N SER A 415 29.29 -42.01 -5.54
CA SER A 415 29.87 -40.80 -4.92
C SER A 415 30.07 -40.93 -3.40
N GLY A 416 29.59 -42.02 -2.78
CA GLY A 416 29.71 -42.26 -1.35
C GLY A 416 28.69 -41.52 -0.47
N ASN A 417 28.06 -40.46 -0.99
CA ASN A 417 27.00 -39.68 -0.36
C ASN A 417 25.61 -39.92 -1.00
N GLU A 418 25.44 -41.04 -1.71
CA GLU A 418 24.19 -41.43 -2.37
C GLU A 418 23.26 -42.24 -1.45
N THR A 419 21.99 -42.30 -1.82
CA THR A 419 21.01 -43.23 -1.24
C THR A 419 20.65 -44.36 -2.20
N ALA A 420 20.66 -45.61 -1.71
CA ALA A 420 20.14 -46.77 -2.40
C ALA A 420 18.94 -47.37 -1.66
N LEU A 421 17.90 -47.77 -2.40
CA LEU A 421 16.66 -48.29 -1.85
C LEU A 421 16.50 -49.79 -2.08
N TYR A 422 16.15 -50.53 -1.04
CA TYR A 422 15.80 -51.94 -1.07
C TYR A 422 14.43 -52.19 -0.43
N ARG A 423 13.72 -53.24 -0.83
CA ARG A 423 12.40 -53.57 -0.25
C ARG A 423 12.18 -55.06 -0.05
N PHE A 424 11.34 -55.40 0.93
CA PHE A 424 10.87 -56.76 1.17
C PHE A 424 9.47 -56.74 1.78
N ASP A 425 8.70 -57.81 1.55
CA ASP A 425 7.39 -58.00 2.16
C ASP A 425 7.53 -58.63 3.55
N ALA A 426 6.67 -58.21 4.49
CA ALA A 426 6.54 -58.82 5.81
C ALA A 426 5.08 -58.81 6.29
N ALA A 427 4.73 -59.76 7.15
CA ALA A 427 3.50 -59.75 7.92
C ALA A 427 3.70 -59.04 9.28
N ALA A 428 2.65 -58.40 9.79
CA ALA A 428 2.66 -57.85 11.14
C ALA A 428 3.00 -58.95 12.16
N GLY A 429 4.03 -58.75 12.96
CA GLY A 429 4.56 -59.73 13.90
C GLY A 429 5.82 -60.47 13.42
N ASP A 430 6.18 -60.37 12.14
CA ASP A 430 7.44 -60.94 11.64
C ASP A 430 8.64 -60.28 12.35
N GLN A 431 9.64 -61.09 12.65
CA GLN A 431 10.86 -60.66 13.31
C GLN A 431 12.03 -60.79 12.35
N ILE A 432 12.87 -59.76 12.27
CA ILE A 432 14.05 -59.73 11.39
C ILE A 432 15.32 -59.30 12.12
N LEU A 433 16.47 -59.64 11.55
CA LEU A 433 17.77 -59.03 11.83
C LEU A 433 18.32 -58.39 10.56
N LEU A 434 18.86 -57.19 10.70
CA LEU A 434 19.69 -56.57 9.69
C LEU A 434 21.14 -56.92 10.04
N ASN A 435 21.85 -57.69 9.21
CA ASN A 435 23.27 -58.02 9.47
C ASN A 435 24.20 -57.51 8.37
N ARG A 436 25.26 -56.84 8.80
CA ARG A 436 26.34 -56.36 7.94
C ARG A 436 27.30 -57.51 7.64
N GLN A 437 27.65 -57.65 6.35
CA GLN A 437 28.62 -58.65 5.89
C GLN A 437 29.97 -58.03 5.49
N ALA A 438 29.94 -56.91 4.75
CA ALA A 438 31.16 -56.23 4.29
C ALA A 438 30.94 -54.73 4.07
N LEU A 439 32.00 -53.93 4.20
CA LEU A 439 32.04 -52.51 3.87
C LEU A 439 33.46 -52.15 3.42
N SER A 440 33.62 -51.50 2.26
CA SER A 440 34.93 -51.16 1.71
C SER A 440 35.54 -49.88 2.29
N ALA A 441 34.72 -48.86 2.55
CA ALA A 441 35.12 -47.53 3.02
C ALA A 441 33.89 -46.74 3.52
N GLY A 442 34.13 -45.56 4.11
CA GLY A 442 33.09 -44.64 4.58
C GLY A 442 32.35 -45.12 5.83
N SER A 443 31.33 -44.36 6.21
CA SER A 443 30.45 -44.67 7.36
C SER A 443 28.96 -44.58 7.00
N PRO A 444 28.46 -45.42 6.08
CA PRO A 444 27.06 -45.37 5.69
C PRO A 444 26.15 -45.73 6.87
N TYR A 445 24.88 -45.35 6.75
CA TYR A 445 23.82 -45.70 7.68
C TYR A 445 22.69 -46.40 6.94
N TRP A 446 21.89 -47.15 7.69
CA TRP A 446 20.67 -47.75 7.16
C TRP A 446 19.45 -47.29 7.93
N ARG A 447 18.35 -47.09 7.20
CA ARG A 447 17.05 -46.73 7.76
C ARG A 447 15.99 -47.69 7.23
N LEU A 448 15.24 -48.29 8.14
CA LEU A 448 14.10 -49.16 7.82
C LEU A 448 12.80 -48.37 7.97
N ILE A 449 12.06 -48.27 6.88
CA ILE A 449 10.78 -47.58 6.76
C ILE A 449 9.66 -48.62 6.62
N ASP A 450 8.59 -48.45 7.39
CA ASP A 450 7.40 -49.29 7.32
C ASP A 450 6.50 -48.95 6.10
N PRO A 451 5.50 -49.78 5.78
CA PRO A 451 4.64 -49.58 4.61
C PRO A 451 3.90 -48.24 4.60
N TYR A 452 3.70 -47.62 5.77
CA TYR A 452 2.97 -46.36 5.96
C TYR A 452 3.89 -45.17 6.29
N GLY A 453 5.21 -45.36 6.24
CA GLY A 453 6.22 -44.29 6.25
C GLY A 453 6.87 -44.07 7.60
N GLY A 454 6.47 -44.84 8.62
CA GLY A 454 7.09 -44.78 9.93
C GLY A 454 8.50 -45.35 9.89
N GLN A 455 9.42 -44.70 10.60
CA GLN A 455 10.78 -45.22 10.80
C GLN A 455 10.76 -46.29 11.88
N VAL A 456 11.01 -47.54 11.50
CA VAL A 456 11.12 -48.68 12.43
C VAL A 456 12.50 -48.71 13.09
N TYR A 457 13.53 -48.41 12.30
CA TYR A 457 14.91 -48.53 12.72
C TYR A 457 15.80 -47.56 11.94
N ALA A 458 16.79 -46.96 12.60
CA ALA A 458 17.84 -46.19 11.96
C ALA A 458 19.11 -46.26 12.79
N ASN A 459 20.23 -46.61 12.16
CA ASN A 459 21.53 -46.62 12.82
C ASN A 459 22.65 -46.58 11.78
N TYR A 460 23.89 -46.37 12.23
CA TYR A 460 25.06 -46.66 11.41
C TYR A 460 25.03 -48.12 10.92
N PHE A 461 25.74 -48.38 9.83
CA PHE A 461 25.79 -49.70 9.20
C PHE A 461 26.55 -50.73 10.08
N THR A 462 25.83 -51.25 11.06
CA THR A 462 26.23 -52.24 12.07
C THR A 462 25.02 -53.09 12.42
N ASP A 463 25.20 -54.37 12.73
CA ASP A 463 24.13 -55.34 13.02
C ASP A 463 23.06 -54.80 13.98
N SER A 464 21.79 -55.07 13.65
CA SER A 464 20.66 -54.72 14.51
C SER A 464 20.43 -55.79 15.59
N SER A 465 19.68 -55.43 16.64
CA SER A 465 18.96 -56.43 17.43
C SER A 465 17.77 -56.98 16.63
N THR A 466 17.11 -58.02 17.13
CA THR A 466 15.85 -58.51 16.53
C THR A 466 14.83 -57.38 16.50
N LEU A 467 14.33 -57.07 15.32
CA LEU A 467 13.29 -56.06 15.06
C LEU A 467 11.97 -56.77 14.84
N THR A 468 10.95 -56.46 15.63
CA THR A 468 9.58 -56.94 15.39
C THR A 468 8.84 -55.93 14.52
N LEU A 469 8.34 -56.36 13.38
CA LEU A 469 7.69 -55.52 12.38
C LEU A 469 6.19 -55.37 12.72
N PRO A 470 5.70 -54.16 13.02
CA PRO A 470 4.35 -53.99 13.56
C PRO A 470 3.23 -54.08 12.51
N LEU A 471 3.55 -54.02 11.21
CA LEU A 471 2.58 -53.82 10.13
C LEU A 471 2.79 -54.83 9.02
N THR A 472 1.71 -55.27 8.39
CA THR A 472 1.78 -56.08 7.18
C THR A 472 1.98 -55.18 5.97
N GLY A 473 2.94 -55.50 5.11
CA GLY A 473 3.15 -54.82 3.83
C GLY A 473 4.62 -54.78 3.42
N ILE A 474 4.94 -53.82 2.54
CA ILE A 474 6.28 -53.62 1.99
C ILE A 474 7.09 -52.71 2.92
N TYR A 475 8.19 -53.24 3.47
CA TYR A 475 9.19 -52.46 4.18
C TYR A 475 10.28 -52.00 3.21
N THR A 476 10.76 -50.77 3.38
CA THR A 476 11.86 -50.22 2.58
C THR A 476 13.09 -49.97 3.43
N LEU A 477 14.21 -50.57 3.06
CA LEU A 477 15.53 -50.34 3.66
C LEU A 477 16.31 -49.36 2.80
N LEU A 478 16.58 -48.19 3.34
CA LEU A 478 17.44 -47.17 2.76
C LEU A 478 18.88 -47.47 3.20
N MET A 479 19.81 -47.52 2.24
CA MET A 479 21.24 -47.55 2.47
C MET A 479 21.83 -46.21 2.03
N GLU A 480 22.31 -45.44 2.99
CA GLU A 480 22.52 -44.00 2.80
C GLU A 480 23.98 -43.64 3.16
N GLY A 481 24.63 -42.92 2.26
CA GLY A 481 25.95 -42.35 2.46
C GLY A 481 25.94 -41.18 3.44
N GLN A 482 27.11 -40.80 3.99
CA GLN A 482 27.21 -39.52 4.70
C GLN A 482 27.39 -38.38 3.70
N ILE A 483 26.70 -37.26 3.93
CA ILE A 483 26.65 -36.14 2.97
C ILE A 483 28.03 -35.57 2.59
N GLY A 484 29.01 -35.63 3.52
CA GLY A 484 30.38 -35.18 3.30
C GLY A 484 31.34 -36.19 2.66
N GLU A 485 30.88 -37.41 2.35
CA GLU A 485 31.70 -38.43 1.69
C GLU A 485 31.88 -38.10 0.20
N ASN A 486 33.08 -38.31 -0.31
CA ASN A 486 33.49 -37.91 -1.67
C ASN A 486 34.26 -39.03 -2.38
N GLY A 487 33.69 -40.23 -2.41
CA GLY A 487 34.33 -41.39 -3.01
C GLY A 487 33.48 -42.65 -2.93
N ALA A 488 33.60 -43.50 -3.96
CA ALA A 488 32.81 -44.71 -4.05
C ALA A 488 33.01 -45.64 -2.85
N LEU A 489 31.91 -46.15 -2.29
CA LEU A 489 31.94 -47.22 -1.29
C LEU A 489 31.10 -48.42 -1.74
N GLN A 490 31.51 -49.61 -1.30
CA GLN A 490 30.85 -50.88 -1.56
C GLN A 490 30.43 -51.52 -0.23
N TYR A 491 29.26 -52.13 -0.21
CA TYR A 491 28.72 -52.78 0.97
C TYR A 491 28.07 -54.12 0.61
N THR A 492 28.01 -55.01 1.61
CA THR A 492 27.22 -56.23 1.55
C THR A 492 26.49 -56.41 2.88
N PHE A 493 25.20 -56.75 2.83
CA PHE A 493 24.37 -57.05 4.00
C PHE A 493 23.45 -58.24 3.72
N ASN A 494 22.78 -58.75 4.74
CA ASN A 494 21.61 -59.62 4.58
C ASN A 494 20.51 -59.20 5.57
N VAL A 495 19.26 -59.47 5.22
CA VAL A 495 18.12 -59.33 6.14
C VAL A 495 17.62 -60.73 6.45
N THR A 496 17.77 -61.20 7.69
CA THR A 496 17.40 -62.57 8.08
C THR A 496 16.11 -62.58 8.87
N SER A 497 15.25 -63.56 8.61
CA SER A 497 14.03 -63.80 9.40
C SER A 497 14.37 -64.55 10.67
N GLU A 498 13.91 -64.06 11.82
CA GLU A 498 14.01 -64.69 13.14
C GLU A 498 12.73 -65.44 13.56
N GLY A 499 11.66 -65.33 12.75
CA GLY A 499 10.37 -65.98 12.99
C GLY A 499 9.24 -64.98 13.04
N HIS A 500 8.14 -65.35 13.70
CA HIS A 500 6.91 -64.57 13.80
C HIS A 500 6.40 -64.60 15.23
N VAL A 501 5.88 -63.47 15.71
CA VAL A 501 5.21 -63.33 17.00
C VAL A 501 3.85 -62.67 16.83
N ASP A 502 2.82 -63.24 17.47
CA ASP A 502 1.49 -62.62 17.48
C ASP A 502 1.55 -61.29 18.24
N LEU A 503 1.18 -60.20 17.58
CA LEU A 503 1.07 -58.88 18.22
C LEU A 503 -0.20 -58.82 19.08
N PRO A 504 -0.14 -58.26 20.30
CA PRO A 504 -1.30 -58.15 21.17
C PRO A 504 -2.36 -57.23 20.53
N THR A 505 -3.59 -57.72 20.39
CA THR A 505 -4.71 -56.90 19.94
C THR A 505 -5.12 -55.92 21.06
N PRO A 506 -5.32 -54.62 20.77
CA PRO A 506 -5.82 -53.69 21.77
C PRO A 506 -7.21 -54.12 22.28
N THR A 507 -7.43 -54.07 23.59
CA THR A 507 -8.69 -54.48 24.24
C THR A 507 -9.34 -53.32 24.98
N GLY A 508 -10.66 -53.25 25.01
CA GLY A 508 -11.38 -52.22 25.74
C GLY A 508 -12.88 -52.24 25.47
N THR A 509 -13.58 -51.26 26.01
CA THR A 509 -15.00 -51.02 25.71
C THR A 509 -15.12 -50.46 24.30
N ALA A 510 -16.10 -50.92 23.50
CA ALA A 510 -16.30 -50.39 22.16
C ALA A 510 -16.66 -48.89 22.19
N LEU A 511 -15.93 -48.06 21.45
CA LEU A 511 -16.19 -46.64 21.29
C LEU A 511 -17.02 -46.40 20.02
N VAL A 512 -18.12 -45.66 20.16
CA VAL A 512 -18.94 -45.24 19.01
C VAL A 512 -18.48 -43.84 18.60
N LEU A 513 -17.90 -43.71 17.42
CA LEU A 513 -17.42 -42.42 16.88
C LEU A 513 -18.57 -41.40 16.82
N GLY A 514 -18.29 -40.16 17.21
CA GLY A 514 -19.25 -39.06 17.29
C GLY A 514 -20.20 -39.08 18.49
N ALA A 515 -20.34 -40.20 19.20
CA ALA A 515 -21.22 -40.31 20.37
C ALA A 515 -20.52 -39.85 21.65
N THR A 516 -21.29 -39.21 22.55
CA THR A 516 -20.80 -38.83 23.88
C THR A 516 -20.46 -40.08 24.70
N THR A 517 -19.21 -40.16 25.14
CA THR A 517 -18.70 -41.22 26.02
C THR A 517 -18.40 -40.63 27.38
N THR A 518 -18.95 -41.24 28.43
CA THR A 518 -18.75 -40.83 29.83
C THR A 518 -18.15 -41.96 30.64
N GLY A 519 -17.34 -41.60 31.63
CA GLY A 519 -16.73 -42.54 32.57
C GLY A 519 -16.14 -41.84 33.79
N ALA A 520 -15.50 -42.60 34.66
CA ALA A 520 -14.80 -42.08 35.82
C ALA A 520 -13.61 -42.97 36.19
N ILE A 521 -12.49 -42.34 36.55
CA ILE A 521 -11.37 -42.98 37.22
C ILE A 521 -11.65 -42.92 38.71
N ASP A 522 -12.17 -44.00 39.28
CA ASP A 522 -12.63 -44.08 40.67
C ASP A 522 -11.47 -44.37 41.64
N THR A 523 -10.45 -45.09 41.16
CA THR A 523 -9.26 -45.43 41.95
C THR A 523 -7.98 -44.86 41.34
N ALA A 524 -7.09 -44.30 42.16
CA ALA A 524 -5.81 -43.79 41.67
C ALA A 524 -4.99 -44.91 40.99
N GLY A 525 -4.63 -44.69 39.72
CA GLY A 525 -3.93 -45.67 38.87
C GLY A 525 -4.85 -46.58 38.04
N GLU A 526 -6.17 -46.44 38.15
CA GLU A 526 -7.13 -47.03 37.22
C GLU A 526 -7.00 -46.42 35.81
N GLU A 527 -7.32 -47.24 34.80
CA GLU A 527 -7.27 -46.90 33.39
C GLU A 527 -8.54 -47.41 32.71
N ASP A 528 -9.21 -46.53 31.97
CA ASP A 528 -10.32 -46.91 31.12
C ASP A 528 -9.84 -46.99 29.67
N ASN A 529 -10.01 -48.16 29.06
CA ASN A 529 -9.59 -48.42 27.69
C ASN A 529 -10.81 -48.57 26.79
N TYR A 530 -10.78 -47.85 25.68
CA TYR A 530 -11.81 -47.83 24.65
C TYR A 530 -11.21 -48.25 23.31
N VAL A 531 -11.93 -49.03 22.51
CA VAL A 531 -11.47 -49.52 21.21
C VAL A 531 -12.42 -49.17 20.08
N PHE A 532 -11.87 -48.81 18.92
CA PHE A 532 -12.62 -48.58 17.69
C PHE A 532 -11.78 -48.97 16.48
N ASP A 533 -12.44 -49.26 15.37
CA ASP A 533 -11.79 -49.60 14.11
C ASP A 533 -11.91 -48.45 13.11
N ILE A 534 -10.84 -48.22 12.36
CA ILE A 534 -10.89 -47.44 11.12
C ILE A 534 -10.55 -48.34 9.94
N THR A 535 -11.27 -48.17 8.84
CA THR A 535 -11.11 -48.99 7.62
C THR A 535 -10.41 -48.26 6.50
N GLN A 536 -10.27 -46.94 6.62
CA GLN A 536 -9.61 -46.04 5.69
C GLN A 536 -8.98 -44.89 6.48
N PRO A 537 -8.09 -44.09 5.88
CA PRO A 537 -7.59 -42.88 6.53
C PRO A 537 -8.73 -41.97 6.98
N THR A 538 -8.74 -41.57 8.24
CA THR A 538 -9.79 -40.73 8.83
C THR A 538 -9.18 -39.62 9.67
N GLN A 539 -9.82 -38.46 9.65
CA GLN A 539 -9.40 -37.28 10.42
C GLN A 539 -10.42 -37.03 11.53
N PHE A 540 -9.92 -36.82 12.74
CA PHE A 540 -10.75 -36.62 13.92
C PHE A 540 -10.39 -35.36 14.69
N LEU A 541 -11.38 -34.78 15.36
CA LEU A 541 -11.17 -33.91 16.52
C LEU A 541 -11.55 -34.65 17.80
N PHE A 542 -10.73 -34.49 18.83
CA PHE A 542 -11.08 -34.89 20.18
C PHE A 542 -11.82 -33.74 20.85
N ASP A 543 -13.05 -33.97 21.28
CA ASP A 543 -13.94 -32.97 21.87
C ASP A 543 -14.11 -33.28 23.36
N ALA A 544 -13.51 -32.45 24.21
CA ALA A 544 -13.42 -32.64 25.65
C ALA A 544 -14.61 -31.97 26.34
N LEU A 545 -15.64 -32.78 26.62
CA LEU A 545 -16.88 -32.29 27.22
C LEU A 545 -16.78 -31.98 28.72
N THR A 546 -15.64 -32.29 29.35
CA THR A 546 -15.37 -32.04 30.77
C THR A 546 -14.03 -31.36 30.99
N ASN A 547 -14.03 -30.36 31.87
CA ASN A 547 -12.82 -29.73 32.39
C ASN A 547 -12.15 -30.62 33.45
N SER A 548 -11.23 -31.49 33.03
CA SER A 548 -10.60 -32.49 33.89
C SER A 548 -9.07 -32.51 33.73
N SER A 549 -8.35 -32.75 34.82
CA SER A 549 -6.90 -32.98 34.79
C SER A 549 -6.53 -34.41 34.37
N LEU A 550 -7.54 -35.25 34.11
CA LEU A 550 -7.32 -36.56 33.51
C LEU A 550 -6.67 -36.41 32.13
N THR A 551 -5.94 -37.43 31.75
CA THR A 551 -5.22 -37.52 30.47
C THR A 551 -5.81 -38.63 29.62
N TRP A 552 -5.75 -38.46 28.30
CA TRP A 552 -6.00 -39.52 27.35
C TRP A 552 -4.80 -39.76 26.45
N SER A 553 -4.67 -40.96 25.91
CA SER A 553 -3.68 -41.32 24.91
C SER A 553 -4.33 -42.20 23.85
N LEU A 554 -3.74 -42.26 22.67
CA LEU A 554 -4.23 -43.09 21.57
C LEU A 554 -3.09 -43.95 21.05
N ILE A 555 -3.31 -45.25 21.01
CA ILE A 555 -2.39 -46.24 20.46
C ILE A 555 -3.10 -46.92 19.29
N GLY A 556 -2.38 -47.11 18.19
CA GLY A 556 -2.86 -47.80 16.98
C GLY A 556 -1.89 -48.89 16.50
N PRO A 557 -2.11 -49.41 15.29
CA PRO A 557 -1.25 -50.45 14.71
C PRO A 557 0.23 -50.09 14.61
N GLN A 558 0.56 -48.80 14.45
CA GLN A 558 1.96 -48.31 14.44
C GLN A 558 2.55 -48.04 15.83
N GLY A 559 1.82 -48.30 16.92
CA GLY A 559 2.18 -47.88 18.28
C GLY A 559 1.48 -46.60 18.71
N GLU A 560 2.14 -45.79 19.54
CA GLU A 560 1.57 -44.53 20.05
C GLU A 560 1.30 -43.54 18.92
N VAL A 561 0.06 -43.04 18.86
CA VAL A 561 -0.42 -42.05 17.88
C VAL A 561 -0.60 -40.70 18.54
N VAL A 562 -1.18 -40.68 19.75
CA VAL A 562 -1.28 -39.49 20.58
C VAL A 562 -0.70 -39.81 21.95
N PRO A 563 0.38 -39.13 22.38
CA PRO A 563 0.91 -39.29 23.72
C PRO A 563 -0.09 -38.80 24.77
N ALA A 564 0.13 -39.15 26.03
CA ALA A 564 -0.75 -38.73 27.13
C ALA A 564 -0.96 -37.21 27.14
N ARG A 565 -2.22 -36.79 26.89
CA ARG A 565 -2.66 -35.41 26.74
C ARG A 565 -3.79 -35.10 27.71
N ALA A 566 -3.70 -33.98 28.43
CA ALA A 566 -4.76 -33.57 29.35
C ALA A 566 -6.03 -33.14 28.62
N PHE A 567 -7.21 -33.46 29.17
CA PHE A 567 -8.50 -33.05 28.61
C PHE A 567 -8.58 -31.53 28.42
N THR A 568 -8.09 -30.74 29.39
CA THR A 568 -8.06 -29.27 29.32
C THR A 568 -7.32 -28.68 28.13
N ASN A 569 -6.42 -29.46 27.52
CA ASN A 569 -5.58 -29.03 26.41
C ASN A 569 -5.94 -29.78 25.13
N SER A 570 -7.15 -30.32 24.99
CA SER A 570 -7.53 -31.25 23.91
C SER A 570 -8.41 -30.67 22.82
N ASP A 571 -9.10 -29.56 23.08
CA ASP A 571 -9.96 -28.83 22.15
C ASP A 571 -9.93 -27.30 22.38
N SER A 572 -10.68 -26.55 21.56
CA SER A 572 -10.82 -25.09 21.67
C SER A 572 -9.46 -24.37 21.59
N ALA A 573 -9.39 -23.12 22.05
CA ALA A 573 -8.18 -22.29 21.98
C ALA A 573 -6.98 -22.84 22.79
N ASN A 574 -7.17 -23.89 23.60
CA ASN A 574 -6.14 -24.43 24.50
C ASN A 574 -5.29 -25.54 23.88
N VAL A 575 -5.57 -25.93 22.64
CA VAL A 575 -4.76 -26.89 21.88
C VAL A 575 -3.48 -26.20 21.39
N GLY A 576 -2.34 -26.52 22.02
CA GLY A 576 -1.02 -25.99 21.64
C GLY A 576 -0.34 -26.72 20.46
N SER A 577 -0.95 -27.77 19.92
CA SER A 577 -0.45 -28.58 18.78
C SER A 577 -1.46 -28.60 17.63
N ASP A 578 -1.22 -29.37 16.57
CA ASP A 578 -2.27 -29.63 15.56
C ASP A 578 -3.49 -30.30 16.25
N PRO A 579 -4.70 -29.72 16.17
CA PRO A 579 -5.89 -30.28 16.78
C PRO A 579 -6.41 -31.52 16.05
N VAL A 580 -6.08 -31.68 14.76
CA VAL A 580 -6.61 -32.75 13.93
C VAL A 580 -5.76 -34.01 14.07
N ILE A 581 -6.39 -35.10 14.48
CA ILE A 581 -5.79 -36.41 14.59
C ILE A 581 -6.01 -37.13 13.26
N THR A 582 -4.94 -37.29 12.47
CA THR A 582 -5.00 -38.04 11.21
C THR A 582 -4.55 -39.48 11.42
N LEU A 583 -5.49 -40.42 11.36
CA LEU A 583 -5.21 -41.84 11.47
C LEU A 583 -5.06 -42.43 10.06
N LYS A 584 -3.83 -42.77 9.67
CA LYS A 584 -3.50 -43.23 8.31
C LYS A 584 -3.67 -44.75 8.11
N ILE A 585 -3.60 -45.54 9.18
CA ILE A 585 -3.44 -47.00 9.10
C ILE A 585 -4.75 -47.70 9.46
N PRO A 586 -5.38 -48.46 8.53
CA PRO A 586 -6.53 -49.28 8.87
C PRO A 586 -6.21 -50.27 9.99
N GLY A 587 -7.10 -50.37 10.97
CA GLY A 587 -6.94 -51.28 12.10
C GLY A 587 -7.67 -50.81 13.36
N THR A 588 -7.45 -51.56 14.43
CA THR A 588 -8.02 -51.28 15.75
C THR A 588 -7.13 -50.29 16.50
N TYR A 589 -7.74 -49.23 17.00
CA TYR A 589 -7.12 -48.22 17.85
C TYR A 589 -7.67 -48.36 19.27
N GLN A 590 -6.82 -48.07 20.27
CA GLN A 590 -7.21 -48.00 21.67
C GLN A 590 -6.97 -46.60 22.20
N LEU A 591 -8.06 -45.98 22.66
CA LEU A 591 -8.03 -44.74 23.42
C LEU A 591 -8.05 -45.09 24.91
N ARG A 592 -7.05 -44.61 25.64
CA ARG A 592 -6.90 -44.85 27.07
C ARG A 592 -7.09 -43.55 27.84
N VAL A 593 -7.98 -43.55 28.84
CA VAL A 593 -8.16 -42.44 29.80
C VAL A 593 -7.57 -42.84 31.15
N GLN A 594 -6.82 -41.93 31.78
CA GLN A 594 -6.14 -42.17 33.05
C GLN A 594 -5.84 -40.87 33.81
N GLY A 595 -5.61 -40.95 35.13
CA GLY A 595 -5.38 -39.77 35.98
C GLY A 595 -3.97 -39.55 36.52
N SER A 596 -2.98 -40.39 36.21
CA SER A 596 -1.61 -40.31 36.77
C SER A 596 -1.57 -40.11 38.30
N GLY A 597 -2.46 -40.80 39.03
CA GLY A 597 -2.66 -40.67 40.48
C GLY A 597 -3.87 -39.81 40.89
N SER A 598 -4.50 -39.11 39.94
CA SER A 598 -5.77 -38.38 40.13
C SER A 598 -6.97 -39.29 39.85
N THR A 599 -8.10 -38.99 40.48
CA THR A 599 -9.41 -39.58 40.21
C THR A 599 -10.37 -38.50 39.71
N GLY A 600 -11.44 -38.90 39.03
CA GLY A 600 -12.44 -37.95 38.53
C GLY A 600 -13.30 -38.51 37.41
N SER A 601 -14.41 -37.82 37.13
CA SER A 601 -15.24 -38.11 35.96
C SER A 601 -14.66 -37.47 34.70
N TYR A 602 -14.99 -38.05 33.56
CA TYR A 602 -14.71 -37.49 32.24
C TYR A 602 -15.86 -37.71 31.27
N SER A 603 -15.92 -36.87 30.26
CA SER A 603 -16.80 -36.99 29.11
C SER A 603 -16.09 -36.49 27.85
N PHE A 604 -16.21 -37.20 26.74
CA PHE A 604 -15.63 -36.79 25.45
C PHE A 604 -16.42 -37.31 24.24
N ARG A 605 -16.10 -36.78 23.06
CA ARG A 605 -16.44 -37.34 21.74
C ARG A 605 -15.19 -37.41 20.87
N LEU A 606 -15.16 -38.36 19.95
CA LEU A 606 -14.20 -38.38 18.85
C LEU A 606 -14.98 -38.08 17.56
N LEU A 607 -14.84 -36.87 17.04
CA LEU A 607 -15.64 -36.32 15.95
C LEU A 607 -14.94 -36.52 14.61
N ASP A 608 -15.57 -37.24 13.68
CA ASP A 608 -15.07 -37.38 12.30
C ASP A 608 -15.36 -36.10 11.50
N LEU A 609 -14.34 -35.49 10.92
CA LEU A 609 -14.48 -34.29 10.08
C LEU A 609 -15.37 -34.58 8.86
N ALA A 610 -15.30 -35.79 8.28
CA ALA A 610 -16.13 -36.16 7.14
C ALA A 610 -17.63 -36.25 7.48
N ALA A 611 -17.96 -36.37 8.77
CA ALA A 611 -19.33 -36.38 9.29
C ALA A 611 -19.88 -34.97 9.63
N ALA A 612 -19.09 -33.90 9.45
CA ALA A 612 -19.50 -32.52 9.73
C ALA A 612 -20.76 -32.10 8.95
N THR A 613 -21.62 -31.26 9.50
CA THR A 613 -22.90 -30.89 8.88
C THR A 613 -22.68 -29.96 7.67
N PRO A 614 -23.17 -30.28 6.46
CA PRO A 614 -22.99 -29.38 5.31
C PRO A 614 -23.81 -28.09 5.48
N ILE A 615 -23.19 -26.95 5.15
CA ILE A 615 -23.83 -25.63 5.15
C ILE A 615 -23.79 -25.01 3.76
N ALA A 616 -24.79 -24.20 3.44
CA ALA A 616 -24.89 -23.50 2.16
C ALA A 616 -24.42 -22.05 2.31
N SER A 617 -23.78 -21.52 1.27
CA SER A 617 -23.31 -20.13 1.24
C SER A 617 -24.44 -19.15 1.56
N GLY A 618 -24.17 -18.21 2.47
CA GLY A 618 -25.07 -17.11 2.82
C GLY A 618 -26.32 -17.50 3.60
N THR A 619 -26.50 -18.79 3.93
CA THR A 619 -27.65 -19.24 4.68
C THR A 619 -27.33 -19.19 6.18
N PRO A 620 -28.07 -18.43 7.00
CA PRO A 620 -27.88 -18.40 8.44
C PRO A 620 -28.00 -19.80 9.06
N VAL A 621 -27.03 -20.13 9.90
CA VAL A 621 -26.99 -21.34 10.73
C VAL A 621 -27.16 -20.91 12.17
N SER A 622 -28.24 -21.34 12.82
CA SER A 622 -28.49 -21.08 14.24
C SER A 622 -28.52 -22.38 15.03
N GLY A 623 -27.99 -22.36 16.25
CA GLY A 623 -27.93 -23.54 17.11
C GLY A 623 -27.59 -23.20 18.55
N THR A 624 -27.40 -24.26 19.34
CA THR A 624 -26.95 -24.16 20.73
C THR A 624 -25.90 -25.23 20.97
N LEU A 625 -24.81 -24.90 21.67
CA LEU A 625 -23.91 -25.86 22.29
C LEU A 625 -24.52 -26.27 23.64
N PRO A 626 -25.12 -27.48 23.77
CA PRO A 626 -25.97 -27.82 24.93
C PRO A 626 -25.27 -27.76 26.29
N THR A 627 -24.03 -28.22 26.42
CA THR A 627 -23.26 -28.06 27.67
C THR A 627 -22.47 -26.75 27.74
N GLY A 628 -22.40 -26.01 26.63
CA GLY A 628 -21.52 -24.86 26.44
C GLY A 628 -20.05 -25.20 26.21
N THR A 629 -19.61 -26.44 26.47
CA THR A 629 -18.24 -26.95 26.25
C THR A 629 -18.11 -27.80 24.98
N GLU A 630 -19.21 -28.01 24.25
CA GLU A 630 -19.24 -28.88 23.08
C GLU A 630 -18.57 -28.26 21.84
N THR A 631 -18.06 -29.12 20.98
CA THR A 631 -17.71 -28.79 19.59
C THR A 631 -18.81 -29.21 18.60
N ALA A 632 -19.23 -28.29 17.72
CA ALA A 632 -20.10 -28.59 16.58
C ALA A 632 -19.32 -28.46 15.26
N LEU A 633 -19.42 -29.46 14.38
CA LEU A 633 -18.73 -29.45 13.09
C LEU A 633 -19.70 -29.13 11.94
N TYR A 634 -19.30 -28.16 11.13
CA TYR A 634 -19.93 -27.81 9.88
C TYR A 634 -18.94 -27.94 8.73
N ARG A 635 -19.42 -28.09 7.49
CA ARG A 635 -18.56 -28.14 6.31
C ARG A 635 -19.15 -27.40 5.12
N PHE A 636 -18.29 -26.86 4.29
CA PHE A 636 -18.65 -26.25 3.02
C PHE A 636 -17.54 -26.53 1.99
N ASP A 637 -17.90 -26.55 0.71
CA ASP A 637 -16.96 -26.79 -0.36
C ASP A 637 -16.46 -25.46 -0.94
N ALA A 638 -15.17 -25.40 -1.26
CA ALA A 638 -14.53 -24.27 -1.90
C ALA A 638 -13.61 -24.72 -3.02
N GLN A 639 -13.40 -23.86 -4.02
CA GLN A 639 -12.32 -23.96 -4.99
C GLN A 639 -11.13 -23.09 -4.55
N ALA A 640 -9.92 -23.50 -4.94
CA ALA A 640 -8.72 -22.73 -4.67
C ALA A 640 -8.85 -21.30 -5.21
N GLY A 641 -8.63 -20.31 -4.34
CA GLY A 641 -8.75 -18.87 -4.63
C GLY A 641 -10.14 -18.27 -4.40
N GLU A 642 -11.17 -19.08 -4.15
CA GLU A 642 -12.49 -18.54 -3.78
C GLU A 642 -12.42 -17.82 -2.44
N LYS A 643 -13.14 -16.70 -2.34
CA LYS A 643 -13.16 -15.85 -1.17
C LYS A 643 -14.41 -16.13 -0.33
N PHE A 644 -14.26 -16.12 0.99
CA PHE A 644 -15.36 -16.31 1.93
C PHE A 644 -15.30 -15.30 3.07
N PHE A 645 -16.46 -14.80 3.46
CA PHE A 645 -16.70 -13.98 4.65
C PHE A 645 -17.40 -14.85 5.71
N PHE A 646 -16.99 -14.78 6.97
CA PHE A 646 -17.57 -15.54 8.07
C PHE A 646 -18.31 -14.57 9.00
N ASP A 647 -19.61 -14.48 8.80
CA ASP A 647 -20.54 -13.54 9.47
C ASP A 647 -21.00 -14.12 10.81
N GLN A 648 -20.64 -13.45 11.90
CA GLN A 648 -21.12 -13.75 13.24
C GLN A 648 -22.38 -12.93 13.56
N GLN A 649 -23.53 -13.60 13.59
CA GLN A 649 -24.81 -12.89 13.76
C GLN A 649 -25.25 -12.77 15.22
N SER A 650 -25.07 -13.81 16.03
CA SER A 650 -25.31 -13.73 17.49
C SER A 650 -24.57 -14.79 18.28
N ASN A 651 -24.29 -14.52 19.56
CA ASN A 651 -23.95 -15.52 20.57
C ASN A 651 -24.61 -15.15 21.90
N SER A 652 -24.92 -16.13 22.75
CA SER A 652 -25.60 -15.89 24.03
C SER A 652 -24.83 -16.51 25.21
N GLY A 653 -23.89 -15.73 25.76
CA GLY A 653 -23.11 -16.08 26.95
C GLY A 653 -22.03 -17.14 26.73
N GLY A 654 -21.00 -17.16 27.59
CA GLY A 654 -19.86 -18.06 27.45
C GLY A 654 -18.86 -17.66 26.36
N ASN A 655 -17.67 -18.25 26.39
CA ASN A 655 -16.65 -18.02 25.37
C ASN A 655 -16.77 -19.10 24.29
N VAL A 656 -16.78 -18.70 23.02
CA VAL A 656 -16.81 -19.63 21.88
C VAL A 656 -15.68 -19.24 20.93
N TYR A 657 -15.13 -20.24 20.26
CA TYR A 657 -14.12 -20.10 19.21
C TYR A 657 -14.60 -20.79 17.95
N TRP A 658 -14.14 -20.32 16.79
CA TRP A 658 -14.34 -21.02 15.53
C TRP A 658 -12.96 -21.39 15.05
N ARG A 659 -12.87 -22.55 14.43
CA ARG A 659 -11.66 -23.03 13.79
C ARG A 659 -11.99 -23.48 12.39
N LEU A 660 -11.29 -22.90 11.44
CA LEU A 660 -11.34 -23.36 10.06
C LEU A 660 -10.22 -24.36 9.83
N ILE A 661 -10.60 -25.53 9.32
CA ILE A 661 -9.71 -26.63 8.98
C ILE A 661 -9.83 -26.87 7.48
N ASP A 662 -8.68 -26.93 6.81
CA ASP A 662 -8.61 -27.16 5.37
C ASP A 662 -8.95 -28.62 4.98
N PRO A 663 -9.15 -28.92 3.69
CA PRO A 663 -9.49 -30.27 3.23
C PRO A 663 -8.42 -31.34 3.50
N PHE A 664 -7.23 -30.93 3.96
CA PHE A 664 -6.13 -31.81 4.32
C PHE A 664 -5.99 -31.97 5.84
N GLY A 665 -6.90 -31.39 6.63
CA GLY A 665 -6.92 -31.45 8.09
C GLY A 665 -5.98 -30.46 8.77
N ARG A 666 -5.44 -29.48 8.05
CA ARG A 666 -4.62 -28.44 8.69
C ARG A 666 -5.51 -27.31 9.15
N GLN A 667 -5.24 -26.79 10.32
CA GLN A 667 -5.85 -25.57 10.78
C GLN A 667 -5.42 -24.39 9.90
N VAL A 668 -6.40 -23.69 9.33
CA VAL A 668 -6.21 -22.41 8.66
C VAL A 668 -6.10 -21.29 9.70
N TRP A 669 -7.02 -21.25 10.66
CA TRP A 669 -7.01 -20.31 11.78
C TRP A 669 -7.90 -20.81 12.93
N VAL A 670 -7.70 -20.20 14.10
CA VAL A 670 -8.58 -20.33 15.28
C VAL A 670 -8.77 -18.95 15.89
N ASN A 671 -10.01 -18.46 15.92
CA ASN A 671 -10.33 -17.10 16.36
C ASN A 671 -11.51 -17.12 17.35
N GLY A 672 -11.62 -16.08 18.18
CA GLY A 672 -12.80 -15.89 19.03
C GLY A 672 -14.07 -15.70 18.19
N PHE A 673 -15.24 -15.93 18.79
CA PHE A 673 -16.51 -15.96 18.05
C PHE A 673 -17.02 -14.56 17.63
N GLY A 674 -16.42 -13.98 16.60
CA GLY A 674 -16.80 -12.74 15.93
C GLY A 674 -16.47 -12.78 14.43
N ASP A 675 -16.85 -11.74 13.69
CA ASP A 675 -16.71 -11.70 12.23
C ASP A 675 -15.28 -11.96 11.78
N GLN A 676 -15.13 -12.78 10.73
CA GLN A 676 -13.89 -12.94 10.01
C GLN A 676 -14.05 -12.34 8.62
N ASP A 677 -13.23 -11.32 8.37
CA ASP A 677 -13.19 -10.61 7.10
C ASP A 677 -12.84 -11.56 5.93
N VAL A 678 -13.01 -11.06 4.70
CA VAL A 678 -12.91 -11.83 3.47
C VAL A 678 -11.56 -12.53 3.34
N GLN A 679 -11.60 -13.86 3.30
CA GLN A 679 -10.41 -14.70 3.15
C GLN A 679 -10.48 -15.52 1.86
N ALA A 680 -9.42 -15.46 1.05
CA ALA A 680 -9.21 -16.39 -0.05
C ALA A 680 -8.75 -17.77 0.49
N LEU A 681 -9.47 -18.83 0.14
CA LEU A 681 -9.15 -20.18 0.57
C LEU A 681 -8.19 -20.84 -0.42
N ALA A 682 -7.05 -21.33 0.07
CA ALA A 682 -5.93 -21.74 -0.78
C ALA A 682 -6.15 -23.07 -1.54
N PHE A 683 -7.09 -23.91 -1.11
CA PHE A 683 -7.21 -25.28 -1.61
C PHE A 683 -8.63 -25.59 -2.09
N THR A 684 -8.74 -26.39 -3.15
CA THR A 684 -10.02 -26.97 -3.54
C THR A 684 -10.36 -28.14 -2.62
N GLY A 685 -11.58 -28.18 -2.10
CA GLY A 685 -12.11 -29.31 -1.34
C GLY A 685 -13.12 -28.90 -0.27
N SER A 686 -13.42 -29.84 0.63
CA SER A 686 -14.35 -29.61 1.74
C SER A 686 -13.62 -29.06 2.95
N TYR A 687 -13.92 -27.83 3.34
CA TYR A 687 -13.41 -27.20 4.56
C TYR A 687 -14.32 -27.57 5.74
N THR A 688 -13.72 -27.81 6.91
CA THR A 688 -14.47 -28.01 8.14
C THR A 688 -14.39 -26.77 9.01
N LEU A 689 -15.55 -26.27 9.44
CA LEU A 689 -15.68 -25.20 10.42
C LEU A 689 -16.13 -25.82 11.74
N ALA A 690 -15.23 -25.82 12.74
CA ALA A 690 -15.54 -26.25 14.09
C ALA A 690 -15.96 -25.05 14.93
N ILE A 691 -17.14 -25.13 15.56
CA ILE A 691 -17.61 -24.15 16.54
C ILE A 691 -17.43 -24.76 17.93
N GLU A 692 -16.47 -24.23 18.68
CA GLU A 692 -15.91 -24.84 19.89
C GLU A 692 -16.28 -24.02 21.12
N GLY A 693 -17.04 -24.61 22.04
CA GLY A 693 -17.27 -24.06 23.36
C GLY A 693 -15.99 -24.06 24.21
N TYR A 694 -15.75 -22.99 24.96
CA TYR A 694 -14.60 -22.95 25.85
C TYR A 694 -14.79 -23.88 27.07
N VAL A 695 -13.73 -24.59 27.46
CA VAL A 695 -13.75 -25.64 28.50
C VAL A 695 -14.26 -25.18 29.88
N SER A 696 -14.26 -23.88 30.17
CA SER A 696 -14.79 -23.33 31.43
C SER A 696 -16.25 -22.86 31.35
N ASN A 697 -16.93 -23.03 30.20
CA ASN A 697 -18.35 -22.70 30.08
C ASN A 697 -19.18 -23.62 30.99
N ALA A 698 -20.17 -23.06 31.67
CA ALA A 698 -20.98 -23.74 32.67
C ALA A 698 -22.47 -23.81 32.30
N SER A 699 -22.85 -23.31 31.13
CA SER A 699 -24.24 -23.21 30.68
C SER A 699 -24.30 -23.32 29.16
N PRO A 700 -25.45 -23.75 28.60
CA PRO A 700 -25.63 -23.80 27.16
C PRO A 700 -25.32 -22.45 26.49
N VAL A 701 -24.69 -22.50 25.31
CA VAL A 701 -24.34 -21.30 24.53
C VAL A 701 -25.11 -21.31 23.21
N GLY A 702 -26.01 -20.35 23.01
CA GLY A 702 -26.68 -20.12 21.73
C GLY A 702 -25.76 -19.39 20.75
N LEU A 703 -25.90 -19.69 19.46
CA LEU A 703 -25.09 -19.10 18.39
C LEU A 703 -25.89 -18.97 17.08
N SER A 704 -25.53 -17.97 16.28
CA SER A 704 -25.93 -17.85 14.88
C SER A 704 -24.81 -17.26 14.05
N PHE A 705 -24.58 -17.81 12.86
CA PHE A 705 -23.56 -17.36 11.92
C PHE A 705 -23.97 -17.65 10.47
N ALA A 706 -23.28 -17.05 9.50
CA ALA A 706 -23.35 -17.45 8.10
C ALA A 706 -21.93 -17.50 7.51
N VAL A 707 -21.72 -18.42 6.56
CA VAL A 707 -20.49 -18.46 5.75
C VAL A 707 -20.88 -18.04 4.35
N GLN A 708 -20.39 -16.89 3.90
CA GLN A 708 -20.77 -16.27 2.64
C GLN A 708 -19.63 -16.35 1.65
N LYS A 709 -19.83 -17.04 0.53
CA LYS A 709 -18.94 -16.93 -0.63
C LYS A 709 -19.01 -15.50 -1.16
N VAL A 710 -17.85 -14.88 -1.36
CA VAL A 710 -17.72 -13.50 -1.82
C VAL A 710 -17.40 -13.47 -3.30
N GLU A 711 -18.30 -12.87 -4.09
CA GLU A 711 -18.15 -12.66 -5.52
C GLU A 711 -18.10 -11.17 -5.84
N ASP A 712 -16.88 -10.65 -5.97
CA ASP A 712 -16.66 -9.26 -6.38
C ASP A 712 -17.10 -9.06 -7.84
N THR A 713 -17.67 -7.89 -8.15
CA THR A 713 -18.03 -7.55 -9.54
C THR A 713 -16.95 -6.68 -10.19
N THR A 714 -16.88 -6.73 -11.52
CA THR A 714 -16.04 -5.81 -12.30
C THR A 714 -16.81 -5.32 -13.51
N ALA A 715 -16.89 -4.01 -13.69
CA ALA A 715 -17.55 -3.35 -14.81
C ALA A 715 -16.68 -2.23 -15.39
N ALA A 716 -16.96 -1.82 -16.62
CA ALA A 716 -16.34 -0.64 -17.22
C ALA A 716 -17.07 0.63 -16.75
N LEU A 717 -16.30 1.68 -16.43
CA LEU A 717 -16.78 3.01 -16.08
C LEU A 717 -16.58 3.96 -17.27
N THR A 718 -17.59 4.76 -17.57
CA THR A 718 -17.47 5.87 -18.54
C THR A 718 -17.49 7.19 -17.78
N VAL A 719 -16.39 7.95 -17.85
CA VAL A 719 -16.30 9.30 -17.24
C VAL A 719 -17.45 10.17 -17.77
N GLY A 720 -18.09 10.90 -16.85
CA GLY A 720 -19.24 11.78 -17.09
C GLY A 720 -20.61 11.09 -16.97
N THR A 721 -20.67 9.77 -16.84
CA THR A 721 -21.94 9.02 -16.72
C THR A 721 -22.22 8.59 -15.29
N THR A 722 -23.49 8.53 -14.92
CA THR A 722 -23.94 7.99 -13.62
C THR A 722 -23.82 6.48 -13.61
N VAL A 723 -23.25 5.96 -12.52
CA VAL A 723 -23.15 4.54 -12.21
C VAL A 723 -24.09 4.24 -11.07
N ASP A 724 -24.93 3.23 -11.23
CA ASP A 724 -25.75 2.68 -10.15
C ASP A 724 -25.26 1.26 -9.84
N GLY A 725 -25.09 0.95 -8.56
CA GLY A 725 -24.59 -0.33 -8.09
C GLY A 725 -25.25 -0.76 -6.79
N THR A 726 -24.94 -1.98 -6.35
CA THR A 726 -25.38 -2.52 -5.06
C THR A 726 -24.33 -3.47 -4.51
N ILE A 727 -23.99 -3.31 -3.23
CA ILE A 727 -23.29 -4.31 -2.43
C ILE A 727 -24.35 -5.29 -1.94
N ALA A 728 -24.39 -6.48 -2.51
CA ALA A 728 -25.47 -7.46 -2.34
C ALA A 728 -25.33 -8.32 -1.08
N HIS A 729 -24.11 -8.52 -0.58
CA HIS A 729 -23.82 -9.23 0.66
C HIS A 729 -22.54 -8.69 1.31
N ALA A 730 -22.36 -8.95 2.61
CA ALA A 730 -21.17 -8.55 3.35
C ALA A 730 -19.88 -9.06 2.69
N GLY A 731 -18.82 -8.26 2.78
CA GLY A 731 -17.51 -8.52 2.18
C GLY A 731 -17.43 -8.37 0.65
N GLN A 732 -18.53 -8.08 -0.06
CA GLN A 732 -18.48 -7.87 -1.51
C GLN A 732 -17.87 -6.52 -1.87
N GLN A 733 -16.97 -6.51 -2.86
CA GLN A 733 -16.54 -5.29 -3.52
C GLN A 733 -17.04 -5.21 -4.97
N ASN A 734 -17.39 -4.01 -5.41
CA ASN A 734 -17.68 -3.72 -6.81
C ASN A 734 -16.55 -2.88 -7.40
N ARG A 735 -15.95 -3.35 -8.51
CA ARG A 735 -14.83 -2.69 -9.17
C ARG A 735 -15.25 -2.08 -10.51
N TYR A 736 -14.79 -0.87 -10.76
CA TYR A 736 -15.12 -0.10 -11.95
C TYR A 736 -13.83 0.35 -12.64
N THR A 737 -13.63 -0.07 -13.88
CA THR A 737 -12.39 0.15 -14.63
C THR A 737 -12.56 1.20 -15.72
N PHE A 738 -11.60 2.12 -15.87
CA PHE A 738 -11.58 3.11 -16.94
C PHE A 738 -10.15 3.49 -17.33
N ASP A 739 -9.98 3.98 -18.57
CA ASP A 739 -8.70 4.44 -19.09
C ASP A 739 -8.75 5.94 -19.38
N LEU A 740 -7.69 6.65 -19.01
CA LEU A 740 -7.46 8.03 -19.39
C LEU A 740 -6.37 8.08 -20.47
N ALA A 741 -6.71 8.64 -21.65
CA ALA A 741 -5.78 8.78 -22.76
C ALA A 741 -4.73 9.89 -22.55
N GLY A 742 -5.00 10.80 -21.62
CA GLY A 742 -4.17 11.95 -21.24
C GLY A 742 -4.48 12.31 -19.79
N ALA A 743 -3.68 13.19 -19.20
CA ALA A 743 -3.98 13.70 -17.86
C ALA A 743 -5.36 14.39 -17.84
N ALA A 744 -6.11 14.19 -16.77
CA ALA A 744 -7.45 14.75 -16.58
C ALA A 744 -7.69 15.11 -15.11
N ARG A 745 -8.42 16.21 -14.89
CA ARG A 745 -8.90 16.57 -13.56
C ARG A 745 -10.34 16.13 -13.40
N LEU A 746 -10.55 15.15 -12.51
CA LEU A 746 -11.85 14.54 -12.28
C LEU A 746 -12.42 14.96 -10.93
N TYR A 747 -13.72 15.15 -10.86
CA TYR A 747 -14.46 15.40 -9.63
C TYR A 747 -15.36 14.20 -9.33
N PHE A 748 -15.26 13.63 -8.13
CA PHE A 748 -16.12 12.54 -7.70
C PHE A 748 -17.43 13.10 -7.14
N ASP A 749 -18.54 12.83 -7.81
CA ASP A 749 -19.89 13.21 -7.40
C ASP A 749 -20.59 11.97 -6.82
N SER A 750 -20.85 12.02 -5.52
CA SER A 750 -21.14 10.86 -4.69
C SER A 750 -22.54 10.32 -4.88
N LEU A 751 -23.54 11.19 -5.08
CA LEU A 751 -24.97 10.84 -5.27
C LEU A 751 -25.60 9.92 -4.19
N THR A 752 -24.84 9.49 -3.18
CA THR A 752 -25.21 8.45 -2.20
C THR A 752 -25.04 8.97 -0.78
N ASN A 753 -26.09 8.82 0.01
CA ASN A 753 -26.10 9.19 1.43
C ASN A 753 -26.04 7.96 2.34
N ASP A 754 -24.95 7.19 2.23
CA ASP A 754 -24.68 6.05 3.10
C ASP A 754 -23.30 6.21 3.76
N PRO A 755 -23.24 6.40 5.09
CA PRO A 755 -21.96 6.54 5.80
C PRO A 755 -21.20 5.22 5.95
N ASN A 756 -21.80 4.08 5.62
CA ASN A 756 -21.17 2.77 5.69
C ASN A 756 -20.67 2.28 4.32
N LEU A 757 -20.88 3.06 3.26
CA LEU A 757 -20.30 2.78 1.95
C LEU A 757 -19.09 3.68 1.72
N SER A 758 -18.04 3.07 1.20
CA SER A 758 -16.77 3.74 0.91
C SER A 758 -16.32 3.44 -0.51
N TRP A 759 -15.46 4.29 -1.04
CA TRP A 759 -14.76 4.04 -2.29
C TRP A 759 -13.28 4.35 -2.17
N GLN A 760 -12.51 3.73 -3.04
CA GLN A 760 -11.07 3.97 -3.24
C GLN A 760 -10.78 3.99 -4.73
N LEU A 761 -9.70 4.66 -5.12
CA LEU A 761 -9.23 4.69 -6.51
C LEU A 761 -7.80 4.20 -6.57
N ILE A 762 -7.58 3.18 -7.39
CA ILE A 762 -6.27 2.64 -7.69
C ILE A 762 -5.95 2.97 -9.14
N GLY A 763 -4.80 3.60 -9.39
CA GLY A 763 -4.33 4.00 -10.70
C GLY A 763 -2.92 3.48 -11.02
N PRO A 764 -2.30 4.02 -12.08
CA PRO A 764 -0.93 3.71 -12.45
C PRO A 764 0.07 4.02 -11.33
N HIS A 765 -0.24 4.98 -10.44
CA HIS A 765 0.60 5.32 -9.30
C HIS A 765 0.12 4.65 -8.00
N GLY A 766 -0.49 3.46 -8.08
CA GLY A 766 -0.99 2.75 -6.89
C GLY A 766 -2.27 3.37 -6.34
N GLU A 767 -2.33 3.63 -5.04
CA GLU A 767 -3.50 4.27 -4.41
C GLU A 767 -3.52 5.77 -4.76
N GLU A 768 -4.48 6.17 -5.59
CA GLU A 768 -4.72 7.58 -5.97
C GLU A 768 -5.66 8.25 -4.97
N VAL A 769 -6.61 7.47 -4.43
CA VAL A 769 -7.53 7.89 -3.37
C VAL A 769 -7.67 6.78 -2.35
N SER A 770 -7.24 7.06 -1.12
CA SER A 770 -7.47 6.20 0.05
C SER A 770 -8.97 6.02 0.30
N SER A 771 -9.35 4.90 0.94
CA SER A 771 -10.75 4.62 1.26
C SER A 771 -11.44 5.81 1.95
N ARG A 772 -12.55 6.25 1.35
CA ARG A 772 -13.32 7.44 1.75
C ARG A 772 -14.81 7.16 1.68
N TYR A 773 -15.56 7.60 2.69
CA TYR A 773 -17.02 7.44 2.73
C TYR A 773 -17.73 8.31 1.68
N PHE A 774 -18.79 7.77 1.08
CA PHE A 774 -19.63 8.50 0.11
C PHE A 774 -20.20 9.80 0.70
N THR A 775 -20.62 9.82 1.96
CA THR A 775 -21.18 11.01 2.62
C THR A 775 -20.19 12.16 2.83
N SER A 776 -18.89 11.85 2.73
CA SER A 776 -17.80 12.82 2.84
C SER A 776 -17.13 13.04 1.50
N SER A 777 -17.80 12.73 0.37
CA SER A 777 -17.20 12.62 -0.96
C SER A 777 -17.32 13.84 -1.89
N ASP A 778 -18.24 14.75 -1.60
CA ASP A 778 -18.52 15.96 -2.38
C ASP A 778 -19.13 17.07 -1.50
N ALA A 779 -19.57 18.17 -2.13
CA ALA A 779 -20.27 19.29 -1.50
C ALA A 779 -19.50 19.87 -0.30
N ILE A 780 -20.20 20.53 0.62
CA ILE A 780 -19.60 21.16 1.80
C ILE A 780 -18.87 20.16 2.73
N ASN A 781 -19.14 18.86 2.60
CA ASN A 781 -18.51 17.81 3.39
C ASN A 781 -17.15 17.37 2.82
N PHE A 782 -16.76 17.88 1.65
CA PHE A 782 -15.44 17.68 1.07
C PHE A 782 -14.60 18.96 1.16
N SER A 783 -13.42 18.84 1.77
CA SER A 783 -12.44 19.93 1.87
C SER A 783 -11.18 19.70 1.02
N GLY A 784 -11.20 18.77 0.07
CA GLY A 784 -10.06 18.47 -0.80
C GLY A 784 -10.23 19.02 -2.22
N ASP A 785 -9.18 18.85 -3.01
CA ASP A 785 -9.14 19.25 -4.41
C ASP A 785 -9.69 18.13 -5.33
N PRO A 786 -10.17 18.47 -6.54
CA PRO A 786 -10.37 17.50 -7.62
C PRO A 786 -9.19 16.54 -7.80
N LEU A 787 -9.48 15.36 -8.32
CA LEU A 787 -8.50 14.32 -8.61
C LEU A 787 -7.68 14.73 -9.83
N ASP A 788 -6.38 15.03 -9.66
CA ASP A 788 -5.46 15.25 -10.77
C ASP A 788 -4.82 13.92 -11.18
N LEU A 789 -5.35 13.31 -12.25
CA LEU A 789 -5.01 11.96 -12.68
C LEU A 789 -4.20 11.99 -13.98
N SER A 790 -3.12 11.21 -14.02
CA SER A 790 -2.30 11.02 -15.22
C SER A 790 -2.98 10.12 -16.26
N ALA A 791 -2.36 9.95 -17.43
CA ALA A 791 -2.83 8.99 -18.41
C ALA A 791 -2.58 7.56 -17.91
N GLY A 792 -3.56 6.66 -18.06
CA GLY A 792 -3.40 5.26 -17.70
C GLY A 792 -4.72 4.59 -17.30
N SER A 793 -4.59 3.38 -16.75
CA SER A 793 -5.71 2.54 -16.33
C SER A 793 -6.01 2.68 -14.85
N TYR A 794 -7.27 2.85 -14.52
CA TYR A 794 -7.77 3.07 -13.16
C TYR A 794 -8.83 2.04 -12.79
N THR A 795 -8.86 1.70 -11.50
CA THR A 795 -9.90 0.88 -10.88
C THR A 795 -10.47 1.62 -9.67
N LEU A 796 -11.73 2.04 -9.76
CA LEU A 796 -12.50 2.54 -8.64
C LEU A 796 -13.18 1.35 -7.94
N ILE A 797 -12.97 1.20 -6.64
CA ILE A 797 -13.52 0.09 -5.85
C ILE A 797 -14.51 0.66 -4.85
N VAL A 798 -15.75 0.18 -4.88
CA VAL A 798 -16.79 0.48 -3.89
C VAL A 798 -16.92 -0.70 -2.93
N ASP A 799 -16.95 -0.39 -1.63
CA ASP A 799 -16.93 -1.36 -0.55
C ASP A 799 -17.84 -0.93 0.62
N GLY A 800 -18.38 -1.91 1.35
CA GLY A 800 -19.17 -1.70 2.57
C GLY A 800 -18.32 -1.89 3.83
N SER A 801 -18.47 -1.01 4.82
CA SER A 801 -17.78 -1.14 6.11
C SER A 801 -18.44 -2.23 6.96
N GLY A 802 -17.68 -3.26 7.36
CA GLY A 802 -18.21 -4.41 8.12
C GLY A 802 -19.25 -5.16 7.28
N ASP A 803 -20.43 -5.40 7.84
CA ASP A 803 -21.52 -6.12 7.16
C ASP A 803 -22.40 -5.22 6.28
N ALA A 804 -21.97 -3.99 6.01
CA ALA A 804 -22.77 -3.04 5.27
C ALA A 804 -23.07 -3.55 3.85
N THR A 805 -24.35 -3.51 3.50
CA THR A 805 -24.88 -3.81 2.17
C THR A 805 -25.80 -2.68 1.77
N GLY A 806 -26.03 -2.48 0.48
CA GLY A 806 -26.89 -1.39 0.03
C GLY A 806 -26.63 -0.96 -1.40
N SER A 807 -27.60 -0.22 -1.93
CA SER A 807 -27.49 0.43 -3.23
C SER A 807 -26.74 1.75 -3.12
N TYR A 808 -25.98 2.07 -4.17
CA TYR A 808 -25.29 3.34 -4.31
C TYR A 808 -25.37 3.81 -5.75
N SER A 809 -25.13 5.10 -5.93
CA SER A 809 -24.91 5.76 -7.21
C SER A 809 -23.62 6.59 -7.13
N PHE A 810 -22.96 6.94 -8.23
CA PHE A 810 -21.92 7.99 -8.28
C PHE A 810 -21.63 8.38 -9.74
N ARG A 811 -20.80 9.40 -9.94
CA ARG A 811 -20.14 9.68 -11.23
C ARG A 811 -18.79 10.36 -11.07
N LEU A 812 -17.92 10.18 -12.04
CA LEU A 812 -16.70 10.98 -12.20
C LEU A 812 -16.94 12.06 -13.25
N LEU A 813 -16.80 13.33 -12.90
CA LEU A 813 -17.00 14.47 -13.80
C LEU A 813 -15.65 15.05 -14.23
N ASP A 814 -15.44 15.21 -15.54
CA ASP A 814 -14.26 15.89 -16.07
C ASP A 814 -14.44 17.42 -16.03
N LEU A 815 -13.53 18.12 -15.36
CA LEU A 815 -13.53 19.58 -15.28
C LEU A 815 -13.40 20.22 -16.67
N ALA A 816 -12.66 19.62 -17.60
CA ALA A 816 -12.53 20.13 -18.96
C ALA A 816 -13.85 20.08 -19.75
N ALA A 817 -14.78 19.20 -19.33
CA ALA A 817 -16.12 19.08 -19.90
C ALA A 817 -17.16 20.02 -19.27
N ALA A 818 -16.77 20.83 -18.27
CA ALA A 818 -17.66 21.79 -17.60
C ALA A 818 -18.32 22.78 -18.59
N THR A 819 -19.58 23.16 -18.36
CA THR A 819 -20.32 24.00 -19.31
C THR A 819 -19.77 25.44 -19.34
N PRO A 820 -19.34 25.98 -20.50
CA PRO A 820 -18.82 27.34 -20.56
C PRO A 820 -19.93 28.38 -20.32
N ILE A 821 -19.66 29.37 -19.48
CA ILE A 821 -20.56 30.47 -19.16
C ILE A 821 -19.95 31.81 -19.59
N ALA A 822 -20.80 32.74 -20.02
CA ALA A 822 -20.39 34.09 -20.41
C ALA A 822 -20.60 35.07 -19.25
N SER A 823 -19.68 36.02 -19.09
CA SER A 823 -19.77 37.05 -18.06
C SER A 823 -21.12 37.79 -18.12
N GLY A 824 -21.79 37.90 -16.98
CA GLY A 824 -23.05 38.62 -16.80
C GLY A 824 -24.29 37.98 -17.41
N THR A 825 -24.17 36.78 -17.98
CA THR A 825 -25.31 36.05 -18.53
C THR A 825 -25.93 35.18 -17.45
N PRO A 826 -27.23 35.33 -17.13
CA PRO A 826 -27.95 34.45 -16.21
C PRO A 826 -27.89 32.98 -16.64
N VAL A 827 -27.55 32.12 -15.69
CA VAL A 827 -27.57 30.66 -15.82
C VAL A 827 -28.62 30.14 -14.84
N SER A 828 -29.48 29.22 -15.29
CA SER A 828 -30.43 28.52 -14.41
C SER A 828 -30.41 27.03 -14.71
N GLY A 829 -30.67 26.23 -13.67
CA GLY A 829 -30.64 24.79 -13.77
C GLY A 829 -31.37 24.11 -12.61
N THR A 830 -31.48 22.80 -12.72
CA THR A 830 -32.02 21.93 -11.67
C THR A 830 -31.06 20.77 -11.49
N LEU A 831 -30.81 20.41 -10.24
CA LEU A 831 -30.21 19.16 -9.79
C LEU A 831 -31.39 18.17 -9.60
N PRO A 832 -31.64 17.24 -10.54
CA PRO A 832 -32.79 16.34 -10.52
C PRO A 832 -33.00 15.53 -9.22
N THR A 833 -31.95 14.96 -8.62
CA THR A 833 -32.03 14.29 -7.31
C THR A 833 -31.82 15.25 -6.14
N GLY A 834 -31.26 16.43 -6.43
CA GLY A 834 -30.84 17.42 -5.44
C GLY A 834 -29.49 17.11 -4.80
N THR A 835 -28.89 15.95 -5.09
CA THR A 835 -27.58 15.52 -4.59
C THR A 835 -26.48 15.59 -5.66
N GLU A 836 -26.81 16.02 -6.88
CA GLU A 836 -25.86 16.08 -8.00
C GLU A 836 -24.96 17.32 -7.96
N THR A 837 -23.82 17.21 -8.64
CA THR A 837 -22.93 18.34 -8.94
C THR A 837 -22.99 18.79 -10.42
N ALA A 838 -23.27 20.06 -10.71
CA ALA A 838 -23.21 20.62 -12.06
C ALA A 838 -21.95 21.48 -12.24
N LEU A 839 -21.13 21.19 -13.26
CA LEU A 839 -19.90 21.94 -13.53
C LEU A 839 -20.10 23.00 -14.62
N TYR A 840 -19.65 24.21 -14.33
CA TYR A 840 -19.57 25.34 -15.25
C TYR A 840 -18.14 25.88 -15.30
N ARG A 841 -17.77 26.61 -16.36
CA ARG A 841 -16.43 27.20 -16.49
C ARG A 841 -16.43 28.59 -17.13
N PHE A 842 -15.49 29.43 -16.73
CA PHE A 842 -15.24 30.73 -17.33
C PHE A 842 -13.75 31.07 -17.33
N ASP A 843 -13.31 31.86 -18.30
CA ASP A 843 -11.91 32.29 -18.40
C ASP A 843 -11.69 33.62 -17.67
N ALA A 844 -10.57 33.71 -16.95
CA ALA A 844 -10.13 34.93 -16.28
C ALA A 844 -8.65 35.19 -16.56
N GLN A 845 -8.25 36.46 -16.49
CA GLN A 845 -6.83 36.84 -16.39
C GLN A 845 -6.45 37.11 -14.92
N ALA A 846 -5.19 36.88 -14.58
CA ALA A 846 -4.66 37.19 -13.26
C ALA A 846 -4.95 38.66 -12.86
N GLY A 847 -5.53 38.84 -11.68
CA GLY A 847 -5.96 40.13 -11.13
C GLY A 847 -7.34 40.61 -11.58
N GLU A 848 -8.01 39.92 -12.51
CA GLU A 848 -9.39 40.26 -12.89
C GLU A 848 -10.35 40.01 -11.73
N LYS A 849 -11.31 40.92 -11.59
CA LYS A 849 -12.30 40.89 -10.52
C LYS A 849 -13.61 40.31 -11.01
N PHE A 850 -14.23 39.46 -10.21
CA PHE A 850 -15.52 38.85 -10.50
C PHE A 850 -16.45 38.93 -9.29
N PHE A 851 -17.72 39.21 -9.56
CA PHE A 851 -18.83 39.12 -8.62
C PHE A 851 -19.65 37.86 -8.97
N PHE A 852 -20.07 37.11 -7.97
CA PHE A 852 -20.88 35.89 -8.16
C PHE A 852 -22.28 36.15 -7.61
N ASP A 853 -23.21 36.45 -8.52
CA ASP A 853 -24.59 36.87 -8.26
C ASP A 853 -25.52 35.66 -8.15
N GLN A 854 -26.15 35.47 -7.00
CA GLN A 854 -27.15 34.45 -6.75
C GLN A 854 -28.55 34.96 -7.09
N GLN A 855 -29.16 34.39 -8.13
CA GLN A 855 -30.44 34.89 -8.65
C GLN A 855 -31.65 34.08 -8.18
N SER A 856 -31.50 32.76 -8.01
CA SER A 856 -32.54 31.91 -7.43
C SER A 856 -31.97 30.68 -6.74
N ASN A 857 -32.65 30.22 -5.69
CA ASN A 857 -32.33 28.99 -4.97
C ASN A 857 -33.62 28.43 -4.36
N SER A 858 -33.97 27.19 -4.70
CA SER A 858 -35.18 26.54 -4.18
C SER A 858 -35.05 25.01 -4.21
N GLY A 859 -35.78 24.31 -3.33
CA GLY A 859 -35.91 22.85 -3.39
C GLY A 859 -34.84 22.04 -2.64
N GLY A 860 -33.79 22.68 -2.09
CA GLY A 860 -32.78 22.00 -1.27
C GLY A 860 -31.63 22.91 -0.84
N ASN A 861 -30.67 22.35 -0.10
CA ASN A 861 -29.42 23.04 0.20
C ASN A 861 -28.46 22.87 -0.99
N VAL A 862 -28.00 23.98 -1.54
CA VAL A 862 -27.03 24.02 -2.64
C VAL A 862 -25.78 24.77 -2.15
N TYR A 863 -24.63 24.42 -2.71
CA TYR A 863 -23.33 25.04 -2.46
C TYR A 863 -22.65 25.34 -3.79
N TRP A 864 -21.68 26.24 -3.78
CA TRP A 864 -20.86 26.53 -4.95
C TRP A 864 -19.41 26.40 -4.51
N ARG A 865 -18.60 25.85 -5.40
CA ARG A 865 -17.15 25.76 -5.24
C ARG A 865 -16.49 26.38 -6.44
N LEU A 866 -15.54 27.27 -6.19
CA LEU A 866 -14.68 27.81 -7.23
C LEU A 866 -13.35 27.06 -7.19
N ILE A 867 -12.95 26.54 -8.35
CA ILE A 867 -11.71 25.79 -8.56
C ILE A 867 -10.88 26.57 -9.58
N ASP A 868 -9.59 26.77 -9.27
CA ASP A 868 -8.66 27.50 -10.12
C ASP A 868 -8.19 26.68 -11.34
N PRO A 869 -7.48 27.31 -12.29
CA PRO A 869 -6.97 26.63 -13.49
C PRO A 869 -5.93 25.53 -13.21
N PHE A 870 -5.43 25.41 -11.99
CA PHE A 870 -4.50 24.36 -11.55
C PHE A 870 -5.20 23.25 -10.77
N GLY A 871 -6.53 23.30 -10.66
CA GLY A 871 -7.32 22.28 -9.98
C GLY A 871 -7.43 22.49 -8.48
N ARG A 872 -7.02 23.65 -7.94
CA ARG A 872 -7.11 23.91 -6.50
C ARG A 872 -8.39 24.62 -6.15
N GLN A 873 -8.96 24.27 -5.02
CA GLN A 873 -10.10 24.99 -4.46
C GLN A 873 -9.70 26.42 -4.07
N VAL A 874 -10.39 27.41 -4.63
CA VAL A 874 -10.33 28.81 -4.19
C VAL A 874 -11.21 29.01 -2.95
N TRP A 875 -12.46 28.52 -3.00
CA TRP A 875 -13.40 28.53 -1.88
C TRP A 875 -14.57 27.55 -2.11
N VAL A 876 -15.27 27.22 -1.04
CA VAL A 876 -16.55 26.50 -1.03
C VAL A 876 -17.50 27.22 -0.07
N ASN A 877 -18.63 27.70 -0.57
CA ASN A 877 -19.57 28.53 0.19
C ASN A 877 -21.02 28.06 -0.02
N GLY A 878 -21.91 28.43 0.92
CA GLY A 878 -23.35 28.23 0.77
C GLY A 878 -23.92 29.04 -0.39
N PHE A 879 -25.09 28.65 -0.91
CA PHE A 879 -25.61 29.23 -2.16
C PHE A 879 -26.23 30.63 -2.03
N GLY A 880 -25.37 31.65 -1.91
CA GLY A 880 -25.70 33.09 -1.86
C GLY A 880 -24.61 33.93 -2.52
N ASP A 881 -24.84 35.24 -2.65
CA ASP A 881 -23.93 36.16 -3.34
C ASP A 881 -22.51 36.11 -2.78
N GLN A 882 -21.52 36.09 -3.67
CA GLN A 882 -20.12 36.26 -3.31
C GLN A 882 -19.63 37.60 -3.84
N ASP A 883 -19.15 38.41 -2.91
CA ASP A 883 -18.61 39.74 -3.18
C ASP A 883 -17.39 39.68 -4.12
N VAL A 884 -16.99 40.84 -4.63
CA VAL A 884 -15.99 40.99 -5.67
C VAL A 884 -14.65 40.37 -5.27
N GLN A 885 -14.24 39.34 -6.00
CA GLN A 885 -12.98 38.65 -5.79
C GLN A 885 -12.02 38.88 -6.96
N ALA A 886 -10.79 39.28 -6.66
CA ALA A 886 -9.70 39.25 -7.63
C ALA A 886 -9.16 37.82 -7.77
N LEU A 887 -9.17 37.28 -8.99
CA LEU A 887 -8.71 35.93 -9.28
C LEU A 887 -7.21 35.94 -9.57
N ALA A 888 -6.44 35.09 -8.87
CA ALA A 888 -4.98 35.19 -8.84
C ALA A 888 -4.29 34.70 -10.12
N PHE A 889 -4.92 33.82 -10.91
CA PHE A 889 -4.28 33.11 -12.00
C PHE A 889 -5.00 33.36 -13.33
N THR A 890 -4.24 33.36 -14.42
CA THR A 890 -4.82 33.35 -15.77
C THR A 890 -5.20 31.92 -16.14
N GLY A 891 -6.42 31.71 -16.65
CA GLY A 891 -6.87 30.43 -17.17
C GLY A 891 -8.37 30.19 -17.01
N SER A 892 -8.79 28.95 -17.24
CA SER A 892 -10.18 28.50 -17.08
C SER A 892 -10.46 28.12 -15.63
N TYR A 893 -11.32 28.88 -14.96
CA TYR A 893 -11.85 28.55 -13.64
C TYR A 893 -13.08 27.64 -13.78
N THR A 894 -13.22 26.67 -12.87
CA THR A 894 -14.42 25.82 -12.80
C THR A 894 -15.27 26.23 -11.61
N LEU A 895 -16.56 26.43 -11.84
CA LEU A 895 -17.59 26.66 -10.82
C LEU A 895 -18.46 25.41 -10.72
N ALA A 896 -18.35 24.69 -9.61
CA ALA A 896 -19.20 23.54 -9.30
C ALA A 896 -20.42 23.99 -8.51
N ILE A 897 -21.62 23.64 -8.96
CA ILE A 897 -22.88 23.83 -8.24
C ILE A 897 -23.28 22.49 -7.63
N GLU A 898 -23.17 22.37 -6.32
CA GLU A 898 -23.17 21.11 -5.57
C GLU A 898 -24.44 20.99 -4.73
N GLY A 899 -25.19 19.92 -4.94
CA GLY A 899 -26.31 19.55 -4.09
C GLY A 899 -25.82 18.96 -2.76
N TYR A 900 -26.50 19.28 -1.65
CA TYR A 900 -26.17 18.65 -0.37
C TYR A 900 -26.56 17.18 -0.36
N VAL A 901 -25.68 16.28 0.12
CA VAL A 901 -25.89 14.83 0.15
C VAL A 901 -27.17 14.39 0.89
N TYR A 902 -27.71 15.21 1.79
CA TYR A 902 -28.96 14.94 2.52
C TYR A 902 -30.22 15.48 1.84
N ASN A 903 -30.11 16.09 0.66
CA ASN A 903 -31.29 16.48 -0.12
C ASN A 903 -32.06 15.23 -0.56
N THR A 904 -33.39 15.33 -0.58
CA THR A 904 -34.29 14.21 -0.92
C THR A 904 -35.26 14.56 -2.07
N ALA A 905 -35.08 15.74 -2.67
CA ALA A 905 -35.92 16.28 -3.72
C ALA A 905 -35.07 17.15 -4.67
N PRO A 906 -35.54 17.37 -5.92
CA PRO A 906 -34.83 18.22 -6.86
C PRO A 906 -34.55 19.63 -6.33
N ALA A 907 -33.34 20.14 -6.54
CA ALA A 907 -32.95 21.50 -6.16
C ALA A 907 -32.74 22.36 -7.41
N SER A 908 -33.41 23.52 -7.49
CA SER A 908 -33.26 24.46 -8.61
C SER A 908 -32.45 25.68 -8.19
N PHE A 909 -31.58 26.12 -9.10
CA PHE A 909 -30.65 27.22 -8.87
C PHE A 909 -30.62 28.19 -10.05
N GLY A 910 -30.19 29.41 -9.79
CA GLY A 910 -29.81 30.37 -10.81
C GLY A 910 -28.78 31.35 -10.31
N PHE A 911 -27.83 31.70 -11.18
CA PHE A 911 -26.71 32.58 -10.86
C PHE A 911 -26.22 33.33 -12.10
N ALA A 912 -25.41 34.37 -11.89
CA ALA A 912 -24.58 34.96 -12.93
C ALA A 912 -23.16 35.21 -12.39
N VAL A 913 -22.15 34.97 -13.22
CA VAL A 913 -20.76 35.34 -12.90
C VAL A 913 -20.43 36.60 -13.66
N GLN A 914 -20.21 37.71 -12.97
CA GLN A 914 -20.05 39.03 -13.56
C GLN A 914 -18.61 39.50 -13.41
N LYS A 915 -17.90 39.68 -14.53
CA LYS A 915 -16.63 40.40 -14.53
C LYS A 915 -16.87 41.85 -14.11
N VAL A 916 -16.10 42.30 -13.12
CA VAL A 916 -16.20 43.62 -12.54
C VAL A 916 -15.12 44.52 -13.10
N THR A 917 -15.52 45.62 -13.73
CA THR A 917 -14.60 46.68 -14.19
C THR A 917 -14.90 47.97 -13.45
N ASP A 918 -14.06 48.30 -12.48
CA ASP A 918 -14.14 49.59 -11.79
C ASP A 918 -13.79 50.73 -12.76
N THR A 919 -14.47 51.87 -12.64
CA THR A 919 -14.11 53.06 -13.42
C THR A 919 -13.31 54.05 -12.58
N THR A 920 -12.46 54.84 -13.22
CA THR A 920 -11.77 55.97 -12.57
C THR A 920 -11.85 57.20 -13.47
N ALA A 921 -12.30 58.31 -12.89
CA ALA A 921 -12.43 59.59 -13.59
C ALA A 921 -11.94 60.74 -12.72
N ALA A 922 -11.51 61.84 -13.34
CA ALA A 922 -11.22 63.08 -12.61
C ALA A 922 -12.53 63.78 -12.20
N LEU A 923 -12.59 64.31 -10.99
CA LEU A 923 -13.71 65.10 -10.48
C LEU A 923 -13.34 66.58 -10.41
N ALA A 924 -14.13 67.43 -11.05
CA ALA A 924 -14.02 68.88 -10.91
C ALA A 924 -14.98 69.38 -9.84
N VAL A 925 -14.45 69.94 -8.75
CA VAL A 925 -15.25 70.58 -7.69
C VAL A 925 -16.16 71.65 -8.30
N GLY A 926 -17.43 71.65 -7.91
CA GLY A 926 -18.48 72.54 -8.39
C GLY A 926 -19.27 72.01 -9.60
N THR A 927 -18.87 70.89 -10.20
CA THR A 927 -19.58 70.27 -11.34
C THR A 927 -20.44 69.09 -10.91
N THR A 928 -21.57 68.90 -11.59
CA THR A 928 -22.42 67.73 -11.42
C THR A 928 -21.83 66.51 -12.13
N VAL A 929 -21.76 65.40 -11.41
CA VAL A 929 -21.45 64.07 -11.94
C VAL A 929 -22.76 63.31 -12.10
N ASP A 930 -23.07 62.89 -13.32
CA ASP A 930 -24.20 62.00 -13.62
C ASP A 930 -23.66 60.67 -14.18
N ARG A 931 -23.75 59.60 -13.40
CA ARG A 931 -23.22 58.27 -13.74
C ARG A 931 -24.14 57.16 -13.25
N ALA A 932 -23.74 55.92 -13.47
CA ALA A 932 -24.45 54.74 -12.97
C ALA A 932 -23.46 53.67 -12.52
N ILE A 933 -23.87 52.89 -11.52
CA ILE A 933 -23.33 51.56 -11.24
C ILE A 933 -24.02 50.63 -12.25
N ALA A 934 -23.27 50.17 -13.25
CA ALA A 934 -23.82 49.49 -14.42
C ALA A 934 -24.04 47.98 -14.20
N HIS A 935 -23.31 47.37 -13.26
CA HIS A 935 -23.50 45.98 -12.84
C HIS A 935 -23.11 45.83 -11.36
N ALA A 936 -23.60 44.77 -10.71
CA ALA A 936 -23.28 44.46 -9.33
C ALA A 936 -21.75 44.36 -9.10
N GLY A 937 -21.32 44.78 -7.91
CA GLY A 937 -19.91 44.85 -7.50
C GLY A 937 -19.06 45.93 -8.18
N GLN A 938 -19.59 46.71 -9.14
CA GLN A 938 -18.81 47.79 -9.77
C GLN A 938 -18.60 48.97 -8.83
N GLN A 939 -17.36 49.45 -8.72
CA GLN A 939 -17.08 50.75 -8.11
C GLN A 939 -16.74 51.82 -9.15
N ASN A 940 -17.24 53.03 -8.92
CA ASN A 940 -16.85 54.22 -9.69
C ASN A 940 -15.99 55.13 -8.80
N ARG A 941 -14.73 55.33 -9.19
CA ARG A 941 -13.76 56.14 -8.45
C ARG A 941 -13.56 57.50 -9.11
N TYR A 942 -13.49 58.53 -8.28
CA TYR A 942 -13.38 59.92 -8.69
C TYR A 942 -12.21 60.59 -7.99
N THR A 943 -11.21 61.03 -8.75
CA THR A 943 -10.00 61.64 -8.20
C THR A 943 -10.01 63.15 -8.34
N PHE A 944 -9.65 63.89 -7.28
CA PHE A 944 -9.47 65.35 -7.33
C PHE A 944 -8.38 65.80 -6.37
N ASP A 945 -7.76 66.94 -6.68
CA ASP A 945 -6.71 67.55 -5.86
C ASP A 945 -7.18 68.87 -5.26
N LEU A 946 -6.82 69.09 -3.99
CA LEU A 946 -6.98 70.36 -3.30
C LEU A 946 -5.61 71.01 -3.10
N ALA A 947 -5.40 72.16 -3.73
CA ALA A 947 -4.16 72.93 -3.57
C ALA A 947 -4.03 73.56 -2.17
N ASN A 948 -5.15 73.84 -1.51
CA ASN A 948 -5.23 74.39 -0.15
C ASN A 948 -6.33 73.64 0.62
N ALA A 949 -6.29 73.71 1.95
CA ALA A 949 -7.39 73.20 2.77
C ALA A 949 -8.70 73.89 2.37
N ALA A 950 -9.77 73.12 2.21
CA ALA A 950 -11.07 73.58 1.76
C ALA A 950 -12.20 72.94 2.57
N ARG A 951 -13.33 73.63 2.67
CA ARG A 951 -14.58 73.03 3.18
C ARG A 951 -15.47 72.75 2.00
N LEU A 952 -15.70 71.47 1.72
CA LEU A 952 -16.60 71.04 0.65
C LEU A 952 -17.94 70.61 1.23
N TYR A 953 -19.02 70.81 0.47
CA TYR A 953 -20.35 70.30 0.76
C TYR A 953 -20.67 69.20 -0.25
N PHE A 954 -21.00 68.00 0.22
CA PHE A 954 -21.49 66.93 -0.64
C PHE A 954 -22.98 67.15 -0.91
N ASP A 955 -23.31 67.50 -2.15
CA ASP A 955 -24.69 67.67 -2.63
C ASP A 955 -25.05 66.41 -3.43
N SER A 956 -25.89 65.57 -2.84
CA SER A 956 -26.13 64.19 -3.26
C SER A 956 -26.91 64.13 -4.56
N LEU A 957 -27.89 65.01 -4.79
CA LEU A 957 -28.77 65.00 -5.97
C LEU A 957 -29.54 63.68 -6.24
N THR A 958 -29.28 62.61 -5.48
CA THR A 958 -29.80 61.25 -5.59
C THR A 958 -30.36 60.81 -4.25
N ASN A 959 -31.52 60.18 -4.25
CA ASN A 959 -32.14 59.62 -3.05
C ASN A 959 -32.26 58.10 -3.16
N ASP A 960 -31.12 57.41 -3.09
CA ASP A 960 -31.04 55.97 -3.09
C ASP A 960 -30.26 55.49 -1.85
N PRO A 961 -30.88 54.74 -0.92
CA PRO A 961 -30.19 54.22 0.26
C PRO A 961 -29.25 53.04 -0.07
N ASN A 962 -29.39 52.40 -1.23
CA ASN A 962 -28.57 51.26 -1.64
C ASN A 962 -27.32 51.68 -2.44
N LEU A 963 -27.19 52.97 -2.76
CA LEU A 963 -25.95 53.54 -3.27
C LEU A 963 -25.26 54.30 -2.15
N SER A 964 -23.96 54.14 -2.05
CA SER A 964 -23.13 54.77 -1.04
C SER A 964 -21.87 55.37 -1.64
N TRP A 965 -21.26 56.30 -0.90
CA TRP A 965 -19.95 56.82 -1.25
C TRP A 965 -19.01 56.83 -0.06
N GLN A 966 -17.71 56.76 -0.35
CA GLN A 966 -16.64 56.89 0.62
C GLN A 966 -15.58 57.84 0.07
N LEU A 967 -15.00 58.69 0.92
CA LEU A 967 -13.93 59.59 0.54
C LEU A 967 -12.64 59.21 1.27
N ILE A 968 -11.57 59.01 0.49
CA ILE A 968 -10.24 58.70 0.98
C ILE A 968 -9.32 59.86 0.59
N GLY A 969 -8.55 60.37 1.55
CA GLY A 969 -7.63 61.48 1.36
C GLY A 969 -6.20 61.16 1.80
N PRO A 970 -5.31 62.18 1.85
CA PRO A 970 -3.90 61.99 2.18
C PRO A 970 -3.66 61.58 3.65
N ARG A 971 -4.70 61.62 4.49
CA ARG A 971 -4.66 61.19 5.90
C ARG A 971 -5.40 59.87 6.14
N GLY A 972 -5.73 59.14 5.07
CA GLY A 972 -6.60 57.97 5.12
C GLY A 972 -8.06 58.33 4.87
N GLU A 973 -8.97 57.49 5.39
CA GLU A 973 -10.41 57.65 5.21
C GLU A 973 -10.91 58.96 5.85
N VAL A 974 -11.64 59.76 5.07
CA VAL A 974 -12.33 60.97 5.56
C VAL A 974 -13.64 60.58 6.25
N ASN A 975 -14.30 59.56 5.71
CA ASN A 975 -15.50 58.96 6.27
C ASN A 975 -15.14 57.52 6.66
N SER A 976 -15.29 57.18 7.94
CA SER A 976 -14.94 55.85 8.49
C SER A 976 -15.90 54.72 8.08
N THR A 977 -17.04 55.08 7.48
CA THR A 977 -18.02 54.14 6.92
C THR A 977 -18.60 54.73 5.64
N PRO A 978 -18.91 53.93 4.62
CA PRO A 978 -19.62 54.41 3.43
C PRO A 978 -20.92 55.13 3.82
N VAL A 979 -21.18 56.27 3.19
CA VAL A 979 -22.34 57.12 3.45
C VAL A 979 -23.36 56.90 2.34
N GLY A 980 -24.58 56.45 2.67
CA GLY A 980 -25.66 56.29 1.70
C GLY A 980 -26.07 57.62 1.06
N PHE A 981 -26.39 57.64 -0.23
CA PHE A 981 -26.76 58.87 -0.95
C PHE A 981 -28.00 59.54 -0.32
N SER A 982 -28.95 58.76 0.20
CA SER A 982 -30.13 59.29 0.92
C SER A 982 -29.82 59.98 2.26
N ASN A 983 -28.62 59.77 2.82
CA ASN A 983 -28.17 60.31 4.11
C ASN A 983 -26.97 61.27 3.96
N SER A 984 -26.71 61.75 2.75
CA SER A 984 -25.49 62.49 2.43
C SER A 984 -25.64 64.01 2.62
N ASP A 985 -26.84 64.56 2.47
CA ASP A 985 -27.18 65.97 2.65
C ASP A 985 -28.51 66.16 3.40
N GLY A 986 -28.93 67.42 3.58
CA GLY A 986 -30.16 67.76 4.32
C GLY A 986 -30.05 67.65 5.85
N LEU A 987 -31.19 67.54 6.54
CA LEU A 987 -31.29 67.58 8.01
C LEU A 987 -30.77 66.30 8.71
N SER A 988 -30.68 65.19 7.99
CA SER A 988 -30.29 63.88 8.50
C SER A 988 -28.85 63.47 8.18
N GLY A 989 -28.14 64.23 7.33
CA GLY A 989 -26.76 63.92 6.90
C GLY A 989 -25.68 64.84 7.48
N THR A 990 -24.41 64.48 7.27
CA THR A 990 -23.23 65.33 7.57
C THR A 990 -22.52 65.76 6.27
N PRO A 991 -23.11 66.70 5.51
CA PRO A 991 -22.64 67.03 4.15
C PRO A 991 -21.33 67.83 4.11
N LEU A 992 -20.91 68.42 5.23
CA LEU A 992 -19.73 69.30 5.30
C LEU A 992 -18.45 68.49 5.56
N LEU A 993 -17.51 68.59 4.62
CA LEU A 993 -16.22 67.92 4.63
C LEU A 993 -15.11 68.94 4.86
N ASN A 994 -14.40 68.84 5.99
CA ASN A 994 -13.22 69.67 6.28
C ASN A 994 -11.97 68.98 5.75
N LEU A 995 -11.51 69.38 4.57
CA LEU A 995 -10.43 68.72 3.84
C LEU A 995 -9.15 69.55 3.89
N VAL A 996 -8.01 68.86 3.96
CA VAL A 996 -6.68 69.47 3.87
C VAL A 996 -6.22 69.51 2.42
N ALA A 997 -5.10 70.19 2.14
CA ALA A 997 -4.49 70.11 0.83
C ALA A 997 -3.99 68.67 0.54
N GLY A 998 -4.16 68.19 -0.68
CA GLY A 998 -3.73 66.87 -1.13
C GLY A 998 -4.70 66.21 -2.10
N SER A 999 -4.42 64.95 -2.44
CA SER A 999 -5.19 64.15 -3.39
C SER A 999 -6.26 63.32 -2.69
N TYR A 1000 -7.44 63.29 -3.31
CA TYR A 1000 -8.61 62.59 -2.78
C TYR A 1000 -9.17 61.63 -3.83
N THR A 1001 -9.68 60.49 -3.37
CA THR A 1001 -10.47 59.54 -4.16
C THR A 1001 -11.84 59.37 -3.52
N LEU A 1002 -12.88 59.75 -4.24
CA LEU A 1002 -14.27 59.47 -3.88
C LEU A 1002 -14.72 58.21 -4.59
N ILE A 1003 -15.10 57.20 -3.84
CA ILE A 1003 -15.56 55.90 -4.33
C ILE A 1003 -17.08 55.90 -4.21
N VAL A 1004 -17.79 55.62 -5.29
CA VAL A 1004 -19.23 55.35 -5.30
C VAL A 1004 -19.44 53.86 -5.53
N ASP A 1005 -20.28 53.26 -4.71
CA ASP A 1005 -20.51 51.81 -4.68
C ASP A 1005 -21.98 51.48 -4.40
N GLY A 1006 -22.43 50.33 -4.89
CA GLY A 1006 -23.74 49.75 -4.57
C GLY A 1006 -23.65 48.78 -3.40
N SER A 1007 -24.66 48.74 -2.53
CA SER A 1007 -24.78 47.70 -1.51
C SER A 1007 -25.30 46.39 -2.10
N LEU A 1008 -24.62 45.27 -1.86
CA LEU A 1008 -24.98 43.96 -2.44
C LEU A 1008 -25.09 44.06 -3.98
N ASP A 1009 -26.22 43.66 -4.57
CA ASP A 1009 -26.43 43.66 -6.03
C ASP A 1009 -26.96 45.00 -6.56
N ALA A 1010 -26.93 46.06 -5.74
CA ALA A 1010 -27.52 47.34 -6.12
C ALA A 1010 -26.80 47.93 -7.34
N THR A 1011 -27.60 48.22 -8.37
CA THR A 1011 -27.19 48.95 -9.57
C THR A 1011 -28.11 50.14 -9.74
N GLY A 1012 -27.69 51.14 -10.51
CA GLY A 1012 -28.54 52.29 -10.75
C GLY A 1012 -27.78 53.57 -11.07
N SER A 1013 -28.53 54.54 -11.59
CA SER A 1013 -28.03 55.87 -11.85
C SER A 1013 -27.93 56.67 -10.56
N TYR A 1014 -26.86 57.44 -10.44
CA TYR A 1014 -26.69 58.44 -9.41
C TYR A 1014 -26.13 59.73 -10.03
N SER A 1015 -26.54 60.83 -9.44
CA SER A 1015 -25.96 62.15 -9.59
C SER A 1015 -25.25 62.54 -8.29
N PHE A 1016 -24.29 63.47 -8.29
CA PHE A 1016 -23.83 64.23 -7.12
C PHE A 1016 -22.96 65.42 -7.55
N ARG A 1017 -22.67 66.35 -6.64
CA ARG A 1017 -21.61 67.36 -6.81
C ARG A 1017 -20.95 67.71 -5.48
N LEU A 1018 -19.67 68.06 -5.52
CA LEU A 1018 -18.96 68.67 -4.39
C LEU A 1018 -18.94 70.18 -4.57
N LEU A 1019 -19.52 70.94 -3.64
CA LEU A 1019 -19.56 72.41 -3.69
C LEU A 1019 -18.53 72.99 -2.73
N ASP A 1020 -17.70 73.94 -3.19
CA ASP A 1020 -16.79 74.67 -2.30
C ASP A 1020 -17.55 75.78 -1.57
N VAL A 1021 -17.60 75.68 -0.24
CA VAL A 1021 -18.28 76.65 0.63
C VAL A 1021 -17.64 78.04 0.53
N ALA A 1022 -16.34 78.13 0.22
CA ALA A 1022 -15.67 79.41 0.01
C ALA A 1022 -16.14 80.15 -1.26
N THR A 1023 -16.80 79.45 -2.18
CA THR A 1023 -17.39 80.02 -3.41
C THR A 1023 -18.88 80.32 -3.29
N ALA A 1024 -19.49 80.06 -2.12
CA ALA A 1024 -20.89 80.32 -1.86
C ALA A 1024 -21.29 81.77 -2.18
N THR A 1025 -22.52 81.95 -2.65
CA THR A 1025 -23.03 83.26 -3.08
C THR A 1025 -23.13 84.20 -1.87
N PRO A 1026 -22.45 85.35 -1.86
CA PRO A 1026 -22.54 86.28 -0.74
C PRO A 1026 -23.95 86.92 -0.68
N ILE A 1027 -24.52 86.98 0.52
CA ILE A 1027 -25.81 87.62 0.79
C ILE A 1027 -25.63 88.71 1.86
N ALA A 1028 -26.43 89.77 1.74
CA ALA A 1028 -26.41 90.89 2.67
C ALA A 1028 -27.47 90.71 3.76
N SER A 1029 -27.08 90.97 5.01
CA SER A 1029 -28.01 90.95 6.14
C SER A 1029 -29.22 91.87 5.90
N GLY A 1030 -30.42 91.38 6.21
CA GLY A 1030 -31.68 92.10 6.02
C GLY A 1030 -32.22 92.15 4.57
N THR A 1031 -31.53 91.55 3.59
CA THR A 1031 -32.01 91.49 2.19
C THR A 1031 -32.70 90.15 1.92
N PRO A 1032 -33.96 90.13 1.42
CA PRO A 1032 -34.60 88.90 1.00
C PRO A 1032 -33.80 88.22 -0.11
N VAL A 1033 -33.43 86.95 0.11
CA VAL A 1033 -32.83 86.08 -0.90
C VAL A 1033 -33.93 85.21 -1.47
N SER A 1034 -34.07 85.18 -2.79
CA SER A 1034 -35.02 84.33 -3.50
C SER A 1034 -34.30 83.58 -4.60
N GLY A 1035 -34.63 82.31 -4.75
CA GLY A 1035 -34.06 81.40 -5.74
C GLY A 1035 -34.95 80.18 -5.91
N THR A 1036 -34.72 79.44 -6.98
CA THR A 1036 -35.40 78.17 -7.26
C THR A 1036 -34.38 77.05 -7.24
N LEU A 1037 -34.70 75.93 -6.56
CA LEU A 1037 -33.91 74.70 -6.63
C LEU A 1037 -34.48 73.85 -7.78
N PRO A 1038 -33.81 73.78 -8.95
CA PRO A 1038 -34.42 73.31 -10.19
C PRO A 1038 -34.97 71.88 -10.13
N THR A 1039 -34.30 70.97 -9.43
CA THR A 1039 -34.70 69.55 -9.31
C THR A 1039 -35.37 69.21 -7.98
N GLY A 1040 -35.48 70.17 -7.06
CA GLY A 1040 -35.92 69.92 -5.67
C GLY A 1040 -34.95 69.11 -4.81
N THR A 1041 -33.92 68.50 -5.40
CA THR A 1041 -32.85 67.75 -4.73
C THR A 1041 -31.51 68.49 -4.68
N GLU A 1042 -31.40 69.66 -5.31
CA GLU A 1042 -30.20 70.48 -5.32
C GLU A 1042 -30.01 71.30 -4.04
N THR A 1043 -28.75 71.50 -3.65
CA THR A 1043 -28.35 72.44 -2.61
C THR A 1043 -27.81 73.75 -3.20
N ALA A 1044 -28.30 74.90 -2.71
CA ALA A 1044 -27.72 76.21 -3.00
C ALA A 1044 -26.98 76.75 -1.77
N LEU A 1045 -25.68 77.05 -1.91
CA LEU A 1045 -24.87 77.63 -0.83
C LEU A 1045 -24.86 79.16 -0.90
N TYR A 1046 -25.20 79.78 0.24
CA TYR A 1046 -25.06 81.21 0.46
C TYR A 1046 -24.16 81.47 1.66
N ARG A 1047 -23.42 82.57 1.64
CA ARG A 1047 -22.58 83.02 2.75
C ARG A 1047 -22.87 84.47 3.10
N PHE A 1048 -22.69 84.85 4.35
CA PHE A 1048 -22.69 86.24 4.77
C PHE A 1048 -21.60 86.44 5.81
N ASP A 1049 -21.03 87.64 5.85
CA ASP A 1049 -20.05 88.00 6.86
C ASP A 1049 -20.78 88.52 8.10
N ALA A 1050 -20.43 87.98 9.28
CA ALA A 1050 -20.92 88.43 10.57
C ALA A 1050 -19.74 88.92 11.43
N PRO A 1051 -19.78 90.16 11.97
CA PRO A 1051 -18.78 90.61 12.94
C PRO A 1051 -18.80 89.75 14.20
N ALA A 1052 -17.64 89.48 14.80
CA ALA A 1052 -17.57 88.71 16.03
C ALA A 1052 -18.28 89.45 17.19
N GLY A 1053 -19.37 88.88 17.71
CA GLY A 1053 -20.12 89.42 18.85
C GLY A 1053 -21.55 89.91 18.55
N GLU A 1054 -22.02 89.76 17.30
CA GLU A 1054 -23.44 89.87 16.91
C GLU A 1054 -24.13 88.51 16.80
#